data_AF-A0A1X0A198-F1
#
_entry.id   AF-A0A1X0A198-F1
#
_cell.length_a   1.000
_cell.length_b   1.000
_cell.length_c   1.000
_cell.angle_alpha   90.00
_cell.angle_beta   90.00
_cell.angle_gamma   90.00
#
_symmetry.space_group_name_H-M   'P 1'
#
loop_
_entity.id
_entity.type
_entity.pdbx_description
1 polymer ?
#
loop_
_entity_poly.entity_id
_entity_poly.type
_entity_poly.pdbx_seq_one_letter_code
_entity_poly.pdbx_strand_id
1 'polypeptide(L)'
;MDERRGGTRRLDALRAGFQSLPSATVALFLHRVREVRSPPPAGGAAELHTDEVNSGPGSMACGAPFAGYTILRPLGAGGMAEVYLALHPRLPRRDVIKVLAQAITADREFRERFNREADLAATLWHPHIVGVHDRGEFNGQLWISMDYVEGTDAARLVRERYPEGMPAEEMSAILDAVAGALDYAHDRGLLHRDVKPANILLAHVDGHSHADERRILLADFGVARHLGDISGITQTNVAVGTVAYAAPEQLAGSNIDGRADQYALAATAFHLLTGMPPFCNPNPVAVISQHLHDEPPRISDYRPELAHLDDVFCKALAKRPQDRFERCRGFSAAVGERMAQGSTVTGTGPRAGRRTLFAGLNHKFSPRTQAAAALVCAVLIAVAATWSILYSFQADPVVQPKPALAASPAAPAAPTPVAATPARVLDGTYRLDYNRSKRTTNGTPIRHDGVDTNWWAFHSVCTSNGCAATGVQLDDANHQVISTADGGQTDVLRFVAGYWQGAPQQERVGCRQQNGPVRATQEEAVSWSLAPQPDGRLRGVETETVRSNECGAQGSVLRVPVVATRVGDIPPGLALADPAQLVSAPAAPAKPSPPVLGGVCSDVDKLGYDQTSNEQVVCEGNAWAKAPITTGVHAAGSSCDRPDIPVFAMATSSDGYLIECDPVTRTWTRHH
;
A
#
# COMPACT_ATOMS: atom_id res chain seq x y z
N MET A 1 -2.73 -59.59 33.59
CA MET A 1 -3.63 -58.47 33.91
C MET A 1 -2.79 -57.23 33.78
N ASP A 2 -3.25 -56.30 32.94
CA ASP A 2 -2.76 -54.94 32.72
C ASP A 2 -1.38 -54.72 32.05
N GLU A 3 -1.39 -54.58 30.73
CA GLU A 3 -0.47 -53.68 29.99
C GLU A 3 -1.04 -53.41 28.58
N ARG A 4 -2.19 -52.73 28.52
CA ARG A 4 -2.73 -52.13 27.29
C ARG A 4 -3.15 -50.69 27.58
N ARG A 5 -2.19 -49.75 27.60
CA ARG A 5 -2.44 -48.29 27.52
C ARG A 5 -1.15 -47.50 27.31
N GLY A 6 -0.42 -47.78 26.22
CA GLY A 6 0.81 -47.05 25.87
C GLY A 6 0.87 -46.48 24.45
N GLY A 7 -0.10 -46.78 23.58
CA GLY A 7 0.01 -46.53 22.13
C GLY A 7 -0.54 -45.21 21.62
N THR A 8 -1.40 -44.50 22.37
CA THR A 8 -2.12 -43.33 21.87
C THR A 8 -1.58 -41.98 22.33
N ARG A 9 -0.65 -41.91 23.30
CA ARG A 9 -0.06 -40.64 23.75
C ARG A 9 1.17 -40.18 22.96
N ARG A 10 1.74 -41.03 22.09
CA ARG A 10 2.95 -40.70 21.31
C ARG A 10 2.66 -40.03 19.97
N LEU A 11 1.44 -40.17 19.44
CA LEU A 11 0.96 -39.45 18.25
C LEU A 11 0.43 -38.05 18.58
N ASP A 12 -0.12 -37.85 19.78
CA ASP A 12 -0.49 -36.51 20.27
C ASP A 12 0.73 -35.67 20.67
N ALA A 13 1.81 -36.31 21.12
CA ALA A 13 3.08 -35.64 21.41
C ALA A 13 3.86 -35.17 20.15
N LEU A 14 3.63 -35.78 18.99
CA LEU A 14 4.17 -35.33 17.70
C LEU A 14 3.34 -34.19 17.07
N ARG A 15 2.11 -33.98 17.54
CA ARG A 15 1.29 -32.80 17.22
C ARG A 15 1.51 -31.61 18.17
N ALA A 16 2.07 -31.84 19.36
CA ALA A 16 2.31 -30.82 20.38
C ALA A 16 3.69 -30.12 20.31
N GLY A 17 4.55 -30.49 19.36
CA GLY A 17 5.87 -29.86 19.16
C GLY A 17 5.90 -28.64 18.24
N PHE A 18 4.73 -28.13 17.82
CA PHE A 18 4.59 -27.03 16.85
C PHE A 18 3.85 -25.81 17.42
N GLN A 19 3.87 -25.63 18.74
CA GLN A 19 3.42 -24.42 19.41
C GLN A 19 4.55 -23.82 20.25
N SER A 20 5.52 -23.20 19.59
CA SER A 20 6.27 -22.05 20.11
C SER A 20 7.33 -21.69 19.10
N LEU A 21 7.16 -20.53 18.46
CA LEU A 21 8.17 -19.56 18.00
C LEU A 21 7.54 -18.75 16.84
N PRO A 22 7.38 -17.42 16.98
CA PRO A 22 6.70 -16.61 15.98
C PRO A 22 7.65 -16.32 14.81
N SER A 23 7.22 -16.70 13.60
CA SER A 23 7.72 -16.10 12.36
C SER A 23 6.86 -14.87 12.11
N ALA A 24 7.36 -13.67 12.44
CA ALA A 24 6.60 -12.47 12.17
C ALA A 24 6.90 -11.92 10.77
N THR A 25 5.90 -12.12 9.94
CA THR A 25 5.49 -11.21 8.87
C THR A 25 3.95 -11.13 8.97
N VAL A 26 3.35 -10.03 8.54
CA VAL A 26 2.00 -9.53 8.90
C VAL A 26 0.88 -10.59 8.90
N ALA A 27 0.74 -11.34 9.98
CA ALA A 27 -0.46 -12.09 10.35
C ALA A 27 -0.32 -12.69 11.76
N LEU A 28 -1.08 -12.21 12.76
CA LEU A 28 -2.11 -13.01 13.45
C LEU A 28 -2.85 -12.30 14.61
N PHE A 29 -4.12 -12.74 14.77
CA PHE A 29 -5.12 -12.65 15.85
C PHE A 29 -6.18 -11.51 15.85
N LEU A 30 -7.41 -11.94 15.54
CA LEU A 30 -8.69 -11.30 15.84
C LEU A 30 -9.47 -12.26 16.75
N HIS A 31 -9.76 -11.86 17.99
CA HIS A 31 -10.80 -12.50 18.81
C HIS A 31 -12.16 -11.89 18.45
N ARG A 32 -13.19 -12.73 18.31
CA ARG A 32 -14.60 -12.30 18.39
C ARG A 32 -14.81 -11.56 19.72
N VAL A 33 -15.25 -10.31 19.66
CA VAL A 33 -15.68 -9.56 20.85
C VAL A 33 -17.06 -10.08 21.29
N ARG A 34 -17.16 -10.42 22.57
CA ARG A 34 -18.41 -10.68 23.29
C ARG A 34 -18.91 -9.32 23.80
N GLU A 35 -20.19 -9.02 23.61
CA GLU A 35 -20.84 -7.75 24.00
C GLU A 35 -20.48 -7.32 25.43
N VAL A 36 -20.05 -6.06 25.58
CA VAL A 36 -19.99 -5.36 26.86
C VAL A 36 -21.38 -4.76 27.11
N ARG A 37 -22.09 -5.29 28.11
CA ARG A 37 -23.28 -4.64 28.67
C ARG A 37 -22.87 -3.37 29.44
N SER A 38 -23.68 -2.33 29.33
CA SER A 38 -23.57 -1.05 30.06
C SER A 38 -23.43 -1.23 31.59
N PRO A 39 -22.78 -0.30 32.31
CA PRO A 39 -22.53 -0.42 33.73
C PRO A 39 -23.78 -0.07 34.58
N PRO A 40 -23.97 -0.67 35.77
CA PRO A 40 -24.88 -0.17 36.79
C PRO A 40 -24.23 0.97 37.59
N PRO A 41 -25.02 1.81 38.31
CA PRO A 41 -24.48 2.98 39.00
C PRO A 41 -23.72 2.60 40.29
N ALA A 42 -22.91 3.56 40.74
CA ALA A 42 -21.87 3.48 41.76
C ALA A 42 -22.22 2.74 43.06
N GLY A 43 -21.27 1.93 43.53
CA GLY A 43 -21.19 1.47 44.92
C GLY A 43 -20.20 0.33 45.15
N GLY A 44 -19.18 0.58 45.98
CA GLY A 44 -18.46 -0.48 46.73
C GLY A 44 -17.09 -0.89 46.18
N ALA A 45 -16.05 -0.55 46.94
CA ALA A 45 -14.68 -0.99 46.72
C ALA A 45 -14.52 -2.51 46.84
N ALA A 46 -13.85 -3.13 45.88
CA ALA A 46 -13.17 -4.43 46.02
C ALA A 46 -12.07 -4.56 44.97
N GLU A 47 -10.87 -4.91 45.42
CA GLU A 47 -9.64 -5.09 44.66
C GLU A 47 -9.81 -6.12 43.53
N LEU A 48 -9.35 -5.79 42.31
CA LEU A 48 -9.27 -6.73 41.19
C LEU A 48 -7.79 -6.97 40.83
N HIS A 49 -7.39 -8.23 40.96
CA HIS A 49 -6.13 -8.79 40.47
C HIS A 49 -5.96 -8.49 38.97
N THR A 50 -4.82 -7.88 38.62
CA THR A 50 -4.34 -7.76 37.25
C THR A 50 -3.70 -9.08 36.81
N ASP A 51 -4.34 -9.77 35.86
CA ASP A 51 -3.67 -10.79 35.05
C ASP A 51 -2.77 -10.06 34.03
N GLU A 52 -1.46 -10.09 34.29
CA GLU A 52 -0.43 -9.62 33.35
C GLU A 52 -0.42 -10.49 32.09
N VAL A 53 -0.85 -9.91 30.97
CA VAL A 53 -0.48 -10.42 29.65
C VAL A 53 1.01 -10.14 29.47
N ASN A 54 1.80 -11.22 29.45
CA ASN A 54 3.25 -11.24 29.30
C ASN A 54 3.67 -10.47 28.02
N SER A 55 4.01 -9.19 28.21
CA SER A 55 4.51 -8.29 27.18
C SER A 55 6.04 -8.40 27.21
N GLY A 56 6.64 -8.93 26.15
CA GLY A 56 8.09 -8.95 26.03
C GLY A 56 8.67 -7.52 26.11
N PRO A 57 9.90 -7.35 26.63
CA PRO A 57 10.50 -6.03 26.78
C PRO A 57 10.81 -5.45 25.39
N GLY A 58 9.94 -4.58 24.87
CA GLY A 58 10.15 -3.87 23.60
C GLY A 58 8.90 -3.54 22.79
N SER A 59 7.78 -4.25 22.97
CA SER A 59 6.57 -4.01 22.17
C SER A 59 5.87 -2.71 22.56
N MET A 60 5.55 -1.87 21.57
CA MET A 60 4.78 -0.64 21.81
C MET A 60 3.36 -0.95 22.29
N ALA A 61 2.87 -0.17 23.27
CA ALA A 61 1.53 -0.31 23.82
C ALA A 61 0.44 0.22 22.86
N CYS A 62 -0.77 -0.32 22.97
CA CYS A 62 -1.95 0.25 22.32
C CYS A 62 -2.16 1.71 22.78
N GLY A 63 -2.44 2.60 21.83
CA GLY A 63 -2.58 4.04 22.04
C GLY A 63 -1.26 4.83 22.02
N ALA A 64 -0.10 4.17 21.97
CA ALA A 64 1.18 4.87 21.94
C ALA A 64 1.38 5.65 20.63
N PRO A 65 1.86 6.92 20.68
CA PRO A 65 2.24 7.64 19.49
C PRO A 65 3.61 7.17 18.97
N PHE A 66 3.74 6.99 17.65
CA PHE A 66 4.99 6.65 16.98
C PHE A 66 5.07 7.35 15.62
N ALA A 67 6.08 8.19 15.41
CA ALA A 67 6.26 8.95 14.17
C ALA A 67 5.00 9.68 13.67
N GLY A 68 4.17 10.17 14.60
CA GLY A 68 2.87 10.80 14.32
C GLY A 68 1.68 9.83 14.22
N TYR A 69 1.91 8.53 14.01
CA TYR A 69 0.87 7.52 14.01
C TYR A 69 0.46 7.14 15.43
N THR A 70 -0.79 6.68 15.60
CA THR A 70 -1.25 6.10 16.87
C THR A 70 -1.32 4.59 16.74
N ILE A 71 -0.49 3.87 17.49
CA ILE A 71 -0.45 2.41 17.47
C ILE A 71 -1.76 1.85 18.02
N LEU A 72 -2.45 1.03 17.22
CA LEU A 72 -3.68 0.35 17.65
C LEU A 72 -3.37 -1.00 18.28
N ARG A 73 -2.54 -1.80 17.62
CA ARG A 73 -2.14 -3.13 18.12
C ARG A 73 -0.94 -3.68 17.36
N PRO A 74 -0.14 -4.56 17.97
CA PRO A 74 0.82 -5.35 17.22
C PRO A 74 0.11 -6.29 16.22
N LEU A 75 0.71 -6.43 15.04
CA LEU A 75 0.34 -7.40 14.01
C LEU A 75 1.32 -8.59 13.97
N GLY A 76 2.56 -8.38 14.42
CA GLY A 76 3.58 -9.41 14.57
C GLY A 76 4.93 -8.82 15.00
N ALA A 77 5.79 -9.63 15.61
CA ALA A 77 7.15 -9.24 16.01
C ALA A 77 8.17 -10.34 15.67
N GLY A 78 9.22 -9.98 14.95
CA GLY A 78 10.24 -10.90 14.46
C GLY A 78 11.64 -10.37 14.68
N GLY A 79 12.67 -11.19 14.46
CA GLY A 79 14.06 -10.83 14.75
C GLY A 79 14.59 -9.58 14.01
N MET A 80 13.92 -9.16 12.93
CA MET A 80 14.34 -8.01 12.12
C MET A 80 13.43 -6.79 12.25
N ALA A 81 12.15 -6.98 12.58
CA ALA A 81 11.17 -5.93 12.59
C ALA A 81 9.96 -6.27 13.45
N GLU A 82 9.34 -5.23 13.99
CA GLU A 82 8.03 -5.28 14.61
C GLU A 82 7.03 -4.61 13.67
N VAL A 83 5.83 -5.16 13.60
CA VAL A 83 4.78 -4.68 12.71
C VAL A 83 3.53 -4.36 13.51
N TYR A 84 2.99 -3.19 13.26
CA TYR A 84 1.88 -2.62 14.02
C TYR A 84 0.78 -2.17 13.07
N LEU A 85 -0.47 -2.32 13.50
CA LEU A 85 -1.59 -1.59 12.94
C LEU A 85 -1.64 -0.24 13.63
N ALA A 86 -1.69 0.84 12.86
CA ALA A 86 -1.74 2.18 13.40
C ALA A 86 -2.79 3.04 12.69
N LEU A 87 -3.30 4.04 13.40
CA LEU A 87 -4.09 5.10 12.79
C LEU A 87 -3.14 6.11 12.17
N HIS A 88 -3.43 6.49 10.92
CA HIS A 88 -2.71 7.57 10.27
C HIS A 88 -3.02 8.91 10.98
N PRO A 89 -2.03 9.79 11.22
CA PRO A 89 -2.20 11.01 12.02
C PRO A 89 -3.29 11.96 11.51
N ARG A 90 -3.49 11.99 10.20
CA ARG A 90 -4.30 13.02 9.50
C ARG A 90 -5.42 12.47 8.64
N LEU A 91 -5.41 11.17 8.38
CA LEU A 91 -6.30 10.54 7.41
C LEU A 91 -7.06 9.44 8.14
N PRO A 92 -8.37 9.27 7.89
CA PRO A 92 -9.20 8.26 8.54
C PRO A 92 -8.99 6.89 7.91
N ARG A 93 -7.73 6.47 7.85
CA ARG A 93 -7.25 5.19 7.34
C ARG A 93 -6.36 4.53 8.38
N ARG A 94 -6.25 3.21 8.27
CA ARG A 94 -5.33 2.40 9.05
C ARG A 94 -4.13 2.06 8.17
N ASP A 95 -2.96 2.16 8.77
CA ASP A 95 -1.70 1.83 8.11
C ASP A 95 -1.02 0.70 8.86
N VAL A 96 -0.25 -0.07 8.11
CA VAL A 96 0.72 -0.98 8.69
C VAL A 96 2.03 -0.22 8.85
N ILE A 97 2.52 -0.16 10.09
CA ILE A 97 3.84 0.42 10.42
C ILE A 97 4.80 -0.72 10.74
N LYS A 98 5.85 -0.84 9.93
CA LYS A 98 6.94 -1.77 10.17
C LYS A 98 8.14 -1.01 10.71
N VAL A 99 8.52 -1.32 11.94
CA VAL A 99 9.63 -0.71 12.67
C VAL A 99 10.78 -1.70 12.69
N LEU A 100 11.95 -1.30 12.20
CA LEU A 100 13.13 -2.16 12.16
C LEU A 100 13.83 -2.22 13.52
N ALA A 101 14.39 -3.39 13.83
CA ALA A 101 15.16 -3.60 15.05
C ALA A 101 16.36 -2.62 15.10
N GLN A 102 16.66 -2.10 16.29
CA GLN A 102 17.72 -1.11 16.47
C GLN A 102 19.11 -1.65 16.06
N ALA A 103 19.37 -2.93 16.29
CA ALA A 103 20.60 -3.60 15.88
C ALA A 103 20.85 -3.54 14.37
N ILE A 104 19.78 -3.61 13.56
CA ILE A 104 19.85 -3.52 12.10
C ILE A 104 19.92 -2.06 11.66
N THR A 105 19.20 -1.18 12.35
CA THR A 105 19.20 0.25 12.06
C THR A 105 20.56 0.92 12.31
N ALA A 106 21.43 0.35 13.13
CA ALA A 106 22.75 0.92 13.43
C ALA A 106 23.75 0.80 12.27
N ASP A 107 23.56 -0.12 11.32
CA ASP A 107 24.44 -0.30 10.17
C ASP A 107 24.18 0.79 9.11
N ARG A 108 25.20 1.61 8.84
CA ARG A 108 25.12 2.71 7.87
C ARG A 108 24.87 2.23 6.44
N GLU A 109 25.50 1.14 6.01
CA GLU A 109 25.33 0.62 4.65
C GLU A 109 23.89 0.10 4.46
N PHE A 110 23.36 -0.56 5.50
CA PHE A 110 21.97 -0.99 5.53
C PHE A 110 21.01 0.19 5.41
N ARG A 111 21.21 1.26 6.21
CA ARG A 111 20.36 2.45 6.19
C ARG A 111 20.32 3.11 4.81
N GLU A 112 21.46 3.25 4.15
CA GLU A 112 21.56 3.86 2.82
C GLU A 112 20.83 3.01 1.76
N ARG A 113 20.96 1.67 1.83
CA ARG A 113 20.17 0.76 0.97
C ARG A 113 18.68 0.81 1.28
N PHE A 114 18.30 0.78 2.55
CA PHE A 114 16.90 0.83 2.99
C PHE A 114 16.21 2.07 2.42
N ASN A 115 16.81 3.25 2.57
CA ASN A 115 16.22 4.49 2.05
C ASN A 115 16.07 4.45 0.52
N ARG A 116 17.10 3.99 -0.20
CA ARG A 116 17.05 3.86 -1.66
C ARG A 116 15.96 2.89 -2.14
N GLU A 117 15.87 1.72 -1.53
CA GLU A 117 14.87 0.71 -1.89
C GLU A 117 13.45 1.14 -1.47
N ALA A 118 13.30 1.82 -0.33
CA ALA A 118 12.03 2.39 0.12
C ALA A 118 11.54 3.49 -0.83
N ASP A 119 12.43 4.38 -1.28
CA ASP A 119 12.10 5.44 -2.22
C ASP A 119 11.64 4.86 -3.56
N LEU A 120 12.29 3.80 -4.06
CA LEU A 120 11.84 3.08 -5.25
C LEU A 120 10.48 2.40 -5.02
N ALA A 121 10.30 1.71 -3.89
CA ALA A 121 9.05 1.05 -3.54
C ALA A 121 7.86 2.02 -3.46
N ALA A 122 8.06 3.23 -2.93
CA ALA A 122 7.04 4.28 -2.86
C ALA A 122 6.59 4.80 -4.24
N THR A 123 7.39 4.61 -5.29
CA THR A 123 6.98 4.95 -6.68
C THR A 123 6.14 3.87 -7.36
N LEU A 124 6.05 2.67 -6.77
CA LEU A 124 5.33 1.57 -7.38
C LEU A 124 3.82 1.79 -7.27
N TRP A 125 3.14 1.78 -8.41
CA TRP A 125 1.68 1.84 -8.49
C TRP A 125 1.17 0.72 -9.39
N HIS A 126 0.72 -0.37 -8.76
CA HIS A 126 0.25 -1.58 -9.44
C HIS A 126 -0.89 -2.22 -8.62
N PRO A 127 -1.96 -2.76 -9.26
CA PRO A 127 -3.12 -3.31 -8.55
C PRO A 127 -2.81 -4.46 -7.59
N HIS A 128 -1.72 -5.20 -7.84
CA HIS A 128 -1.26 -6.33 -7.05
C HIS A 128 -0.01 -6.03 -6.19
N ILE A 129 0.31 -4.76 -5.92
CA ILE A 129 1.37 -4.36 -4.99
C ILE A 129 0.75 -3.56 -3.86
N VAL A 130 1.15 -3.85 -2.61
CA VAL A 130 0.77 -3.03 -1.45
C VAL A 130 1.44 -1.67 -1.56
N GLY A 131 0.66 -0.59 -1.45
CA GLY A 131 1.19 0.77 -1.53
C GLY A 131 2.04 1.13 -0.32
N VAL A 132 3.20 1.72 -0.56
CA VAL A 132 4.04 2.36 0.47
C VAL A 132 3.68 3.83 0.54
N HIS A 133 3.39 4.35 1.73
CA HIS A 133 2.98 5.76 1.90
C HIS A 133 4.10 6.65 2.41
N ASP A 134 4.87 6.15 3.36
CA ASP A 134 5.91 6.94 4.01
C ASP A 134 7.02 6.05 4.56
N ARG A 135 8.18 6.65 4.80
CA ARG A 135 9.33 5.99 5.42
C ARG A 135 10.14 7.03 6.18
N GLY A 136 10.79 6.62 7.26
CA GLY A 136 11.57 7.54 8.04
C GLY A 136 12.39 6.90 9.13
N GLU A 137 12.90 7.77 10.00
CA GLU A 137 13.58 7.40 11.23
C GLU A 137 12.87 8.05 12.40
N PHE A 138 12.64 7.28 13.46
CA PHE A 138 12.08 7.77 14.70
C PHE A 138 12.78 7.07 15.87
N ASN A 139 13.28 7.84 16.84
CA ASN A 139 14.07 7.33 17.97
C ASN A 139 15.25 6.42 17.57
N GLY A 140 15.91 6.73 16.45
CA GLY A 140 17.04 5.94 15.95
C GLY A 140 16.65 4.59 15.34
N GLN A 141 15.36 4.37 15.05
CA GLN A 141 14.85 3.19 14.36
C GLN A 141 14.25 3.58 13.00
N LEU A 142 14.61 2.83 11.96
CA LEU A 142 13.99 2.98 10.65
C LEU A 142 12.58 2.41 10.67
N TRP A 143 11.67 3.07 9.98
CA TRP A 143 10.30 2.62 9.85
C TRP A 143 9.76 2.89 8.44
N ILE A 144 8.72 2.14 8.07
CA ILE A 144 7.98 2.29 6.81
C ILE A 144 6.49 2.09 7.06
N SER A 145 5.65 2.92 6.44
CA SER A 145 4.20 2.81 6.44
C SER A 145 3.66 2.34 5.10
N MET A 146 2.64 1.49 5.15
CA MET A 146 2.03 0.88 3.96
C MET A 146 0.54 0.63 4.15
N ASP A 147 -0.17 0.33 3.07
CA ASP A 147 -1.61 0.06 3.09
C ASP A 147 -1.93 -1.08 4.08
N TYR A 148 -2.92 -0.86 4.94
CA TYR A 148 -3.52 -1.96 5.68
C TYR A 148 -4.46 -2.75 4.78
N VAL A 149 -4.15 -4.02 4.59
CA VAL A 149 -4.98 -4.96 3.83
C VAL A 149 -5.79 -5.80 4.80
N GLU A 150 -7.11 -5.62 4.78
CA GLU A 150 -8.03 -6.44 5.56
C GLU A 150 -8.27 -7.78 4.86
N GLY A 151 -7.71 -8.86 5.43
CA GLY A 151 -7.76 -10.17 4.81
C GLY A 151 -6.89 -11.21 5.51
N THR A 152 -6.50 -12.24 4.76
CA THR A 152 -5.54 -13.28 5.18
C THR A 152 -4.31 -13.23 4.29
N ASP A 153 -3.22 -13.88 4.70
CA ASP A 153 -2.12 -14.22 3.79
C ASP A 153 -2.29 -15.64 3.20
N ALA A 154 -1.57 -15.93 2.12
CA ALA A 154 -1.63 -17.23 1.46
C ALA A 154 -1.04 -18.38 2.30
N ALA A 155 -0.08 -18.12 3.21
CA ALA A 155 0.45 -19.15 4.10
C ALA A 155 -0.61 -19.62 5.11
N ARG A 156 -1.37 -18.68 5.67
CA ARG A 156 -2.50 -18.96 6.54
C ARG A 156 -3.62 -19.67 5.77
N LEU A 157 -3.92 -19.23 4.55
CA LEU A 157 -4.94 -19.87 3.72
C LEU A 157 -4.60 -21.34 3.43
N VAL A 158 -3.35 -21.64 3.06
CA VAL A 158 -2.89 -23.03 2.86
C VAL A 158 -3.02 -23.83 4.15
N ARG A 159 -2.49 -23.32 5.27
CA ARG A 159 -2.52 -24.03 6.56
C ARG A 159 -3.93 -24.33 7.06
N GLU A 160 -4.87 -23.39 6.90
CA GLU A 160 -6.20 -23.48 7.50
C GLU A 160 -7.24 -24.12 6.56
N ARG A 161 -7.13 -23.90 5.24
CA ARG A 161 -8.14 -24.33 4.26
C ARG A 161 -7.63 -25.35 3.26
N TYR A 162 -6.35 -25.32 2.91
CA TYR A 162 -5.78 -26.16 1.86
C TYR A 162 -4.50 -26.91 2.30
N PRO A 163 -4.55 -27.68 3.41
CA PRO A 163 -3.36 -28.36 3.94
C PRO A 163 -2.77 -29.41 2.98
N GLU A 164 -3.58 -29.92 2.05
CA GLU A 164 -3.17 -30.87 1.00
C GLU A 164 -2.97 -30.19 -0.37
N GLY A 165 -2.90 -28.85 -0.38
CA GLY A 165 -2.82 -28.03 -1.59
C GLY A 165 -4.15 -27.46 -2.06
N MET A 166 -4.09 -26.30 -2.72
CA MET A 166 -5.28 -25.58 -3.21
C MET A 166 -5.66 -25.98 -4.64
N PRO A 167 -6.89 -25.69 -5.09
CA PRO A 167 -7.28 -25.88 -6.49
C PRO A 167 -6.35 -25.11 -7.43
N ALA A 168 -5.99 -25.73 -8.54
CA ALA A 168 -5.00 -25.18 -9.46
C ALA A 168 -5.46 -23.85 -10.09
N GLU A 169 -6.76 -23.65 -10.30
CA GLU A 169 -7.33 -22.38 -10.76
C GLU A 169 -7.11 -21.24 -9.75
N GLU A 170 -7.31 -21.50 -8.45
CA GLU A 170 -7.08 -20.51 -7.39
C GLU A 170 -5.59 -20.16 -7.27
N MET A 171 -4.72 -21.15 -7.39
CA MET A 171 -3.27 -20.93 -7.46
C MET A 171 -2.88 -20.13 -8.70
N SER A 172 -3.45 -20.44 -9.87
CA SER A 172 -3.15 -19.72 -11.12
C SER A 172 -3.50 -18.23 -11.02
N ALA A 173 -4.63 -17.88 -10.41
CA ALA A 173 -5.00 -16.49 -10.20
C ALA A 173 -3.98 -15.74 -9.31
N ILE A 174 -3.50 -16.39 -8.24
CA ILE A 174 -2.43 -15.85 -7.39
C ILE A 174 -1.13 -15.71 -8.17
N LEU A 175 -0.77 -16.73 -8.94
CA LEU A 175 0.44 -16.76 -9.74
C LEU A 175 0.47 -15.63 -10.77
N ASP A 176 -0.61 -15.42 -11.52
CA ASP A 176 -0.73 -14.37 -12.53
C ASP A 176 -0.62 -12.97 -11.92
N ALA A 177 -1.32 -12.74 -10.80
CA ALA A 177 -1.29 -11.46 -10.09
C ALA A 177 0.12 -11.13 -9.57
N VAL A 178 0.77 -12.07 -8.90
CA VAL A 178 2.10 -11.89 -8.30
C VAL A 178 3.19 -11.83 -9.36
N ALA A 179 3.13 -12.66 -10.40
CA ALA A 179 4.04 -12.60 -11.53
C ALA A 179 4.01 -11.22 -12.18
N GLY A 180 2.81 -10.65 -12.33
CA GLY A 180 2.64 -9.34 -12.92
C GLY A 180 3.19 -8.20 -12.06
N ALA A 181 3.04 -8.30 -10.74
CA ALA A 181 3.61 -7.36 -9.79
C ALA A 181 5.15 -7.39 -9.77
N LEU A 182 5.74 -8.59 -9.81
CA LEU A 182 7.19 -8.76 -9.80
C LEU A 182 7.84 -8.17 -11.04
N ASP A 183 7.34 -8.53 -12.24
CA ASP A 183 7.89 -7.98 -13.50
C ASP A 183 7.75 -6.44 -13.54
N TYR A 184 6.63 -5.88 -13.04
CA TYR A 184 6.43 -4.43 -12.96
C TYR A 184 7.49 -3.73 -12.10
N ALA A 185 7.90 -4.35 -10.99
CA ALA A 185 8.95 -3.83 -10.10
C ALA A 185 10.35 -4.04 -10.71
N HIS A 186 10.58 -5.18 -11.37
CA HIS A 186 11.85 -5.49 -12.05
C HIS A 186 12.13 -4.48 -13.16
N ASP A 187 11.12 -4.09 -13.94
CA ASP A 187 11.24 -3.05 -14.98
C ASP A 187 11.63 -1.66 -14.41
N ARG A 188 11.54 -1.48 -13.08
CA ARG A 188 11.95 -0.26 -12.33
C ARG A 188 13.22 -0.47 -11.50
N GLY A 189 13.90 -1.60 -11.69
CA GLY A 189 15.15 -1.92 -11.00
C GLY A 189 14.99 -2.33 -9.54
N LEU A 190 13.78 -2.71 -9.11
CA LEU A 190 13.53 -3.18 -7.74
C LEU A 190 13.25 -4.70 -7.73
N LEU A 191 14.07 -5.45 -6.99
CA LEU A 191 13.87 -6.88 -6.72
C LEU A 191 13.14 -7.08 -5.40
N HIS A 192 12.30 -8.11 -5.30
CA HIS A 192 11.58 -8.42 -4.08
C HIS A 192 12.43 -9.21 -3.08
N ARG A 193 13.16 -10.24 -3.54
CA ARG A 193 14.09 -11.09 -2.76
C ARG A 193 13.48 -11.91 -1.62
N ASP A 194 12.16 -11.92 -1.47
CA ASP A 194 11.47 -12.66 -0.38
C ASP A 194 10.06 -13.10 -0.78
N VAL A 195 9.90 -13.59 -2.01
CA VAL A 195 8.61 -14.10 -2.47
C VAL A 195 8.29 -15.40 -1.74
N LYS A 196 7.20 -15.41 -0.96
CA LYS A 196 6.72 -16.55 -0.19
C LYS A 196 5.23 -16.41 0.12
N PRO A 197 4.50 -17.47 0.47
CA PRO A 197 3.07 -17.39 0.76
C PRO A 197 2.69 -16.35 1.83
N ALA A 198 3.54 -16.11 2.83
CA ALA A 198 3.26 -15.14 3.89
C ALA A 198 3.32 -13.67 3.44
N ASN A 199 3.89 -13.38 2.27
CA ASN A 199 3.98 -12.03 1.69
C ASN A 199 2.90 -11.79 0.61
N ILE A 200 2.02 -12.77 0.37
CA ILE A 200 0.91 -12.67 -0.57
C ILE A 200 -0.36 -12.49 0.25
N LEU A 201 -0.93 -11.29 0.23
CA LEU A 201 -2.14 -10.91 0.94
C LEU A 201 -3.36 -11.12 0.04
N LEU A 202 -4.42 -11.66 0.64
CA LEU A 202 -5.68 -11.99 0.01
C LEU A 202 -6.78 -11.23 0.76
N ALA A 203 -7.20 -10.11 0.19
CA ALA A 203 -8.28 -9.29 0.74
C ALA A 203 -9.64 -9.83 0.29
N HIS A 204 -10.60 -9.81 1.20
CA HIS A 204 -11.99 -10.11 0.86
C HIS A 204 -12.63 -8.80 0.37
N VAL A 205 -13.09 -8.77 -0.88
CA VAL A 205 -14.01 -7.72 -1.33
C VAL A 205 -15.39 -8.17 -0.84
N ASP A 206 -15.90 -7.55 0.22
CA ASP A 206 -17.24 -7.65 0.83
C ASP A 206 -17.96 -9.03 0.86
N GLY A 207 -18.60 -9.36 1.99
CA GLY A 207 -19.21 -10.68 2.27
C GLY A 207 -20.34 -11.19 1.34
N HIS A 208 -20.56 -10.57 0.19
CA HIS A 208 -21.51 -10.94 -0.85
C HIS A 208 -20.88 -11.28 -2.21
N SER A 209 -19.55 -11.19 -2.34
CA SER A 209 -18.88 -11.46 -3.60
C SER A 209 -18.77 -12.96 -3.86
N HIS A 210 -19.11 -13.38 -5.08
CA HIS A 210 -18.74 -14.70 -5.59
C HIS A 210 -17.21 -14.89 -5.44
N ALA A 211 -16.75 -16.14 -5.36
CA ALA A 211 -15.34 -16.48 -5.10
C ALA A 211 -14.29 -15.85 -6.06
N ASP A 212 -14.74 -15.13 -7.10
CA ASP A 212 -14.01 -14.52 -8.20
C ASP A 212 -13.48 -13.09 -7.93
N GLU A 213 -13.88 -12.40 -6.85
CA GLU A 213 -13.44 -11.01 -6.58
C GLU A 213 -12.47 -10.90 -5.38
N ARG A 214 -11.53 -11.85 -5.24
CA ARG A 214 -10.49 -11.75 -4.21
C ARG A 214 -9.34 -10.87 -4.69
N ARG A 215 -9.03 -9.78 -3.96
CA ARG A 215 -7.90 -8.91 -4.29
C ARG A 215 -6.60 -9.55 -3.78
N ILE A 216 -5.69 -9.85 -4.71
CA ILE A 216 -4.36 -10.41 -4.44
C ILE A 216 -3.33 -9.28 -4.43
N LEU A 217 -2.54 -9.19 -3.37
CA LEU A 217 -1.56 -8.12 -3.16
C LEU A 217 -0.23 -8.70 -2.69
N LEU A 218 0.86 -8.27 -3.32
CA LEU A 218 2.22 -8.60 -2.91
C LEU A 218 2.73 -7.52 -1.95
N ALA A 219 3.12 -7.95 -0.74
CA ALA A 219 3.62 -7.10 0.33
C ALA A 219 5.12 -7.32 0.56
N ASP A 220 5.76 -6.42 1.33
CA ASP A 220 7.13 -6.61 1.81
C ASP A 220 8.20 -6.76 0.69
N PHE A 221 8.17 -5.84 -0.29
CA PHE A 221 9.33 -5.63 -1.17
C PHE A 221 10.58 -5.44 -0.30
N GLY A 222 11.70 -6.06 -0.73
CA GLY A 222 12.90 -6.37 0.06
C GLY A 222 13.69 -5.24 0.70
N VAL A 223 13.08 -4.07 0.91
CA VAL A 223 13.56 -2.82 1.49
C VAL A 223 14.39 -3.03 2.77
N ALA A 224 14.16 -4.11 3.52
CA ALA A 224 14.82 -4.41 4.79
C ALA A 224 15.76 -5.63 4.78
N ARG A 225 16.18 -6.17 3.61
CA ARG A 225 17.01 -7.39 3.57
C ARG A 225 18.48 -7.10 3.27
N HIS A 226 19.39 -7.64 4.08
CA HIS A 226 20.83 -7.62 3.80
C HIS A 226 21.18 -8.57 2.65
N LEU A 227 21.78 -8.04 1.59
CA LEU A 227 22.47 -8.85 0.57
C LEU A 227 23.72 -9.54 1.16
N GLY A 228 24.39 -8.91 2.14
CA GLY A 228 25.61 -9.42 2.78
C GLY A 228 25.42 -10.49 3.87
N ASP A 229 24.20 -10.68 4.37
CA ASP A 229 23.91 -11.72 5.38
C ASP A 229 23.85 -13.12 4.77
N ILE A 230 23.85 -13.23 3.44
CA ILE A 230 23.77 -14.52 2.78
C ILE A 230 25.12 -15.26 2.88
N SER A 231 26.23 -14.53 2.77
CA SER A 231 27.57 -15.03 3.11
C SER A 231 27.74 -15.33 4.62
N GLY A 232 26.85 -14.81 5.47
CA GLY A 232 26.81 -15.01 6.92
C GLY A 232 25.77 -16.02 7.41
N ILE A 233 25.06 -16.72 6.51
CA ILE A 233 24.02 -17.73 6.84
C ILE A 233 24.53 -18.83 7.78
N THR A 234 25.85 -19.05 7.83
CA THR A 234 26.50 -20.02 8.71
C THR A 234 26.70 -19.52 10.15
N GLN A 235 26.58 -18.22 10.44
CA GLN A 235 26.95 -17.64 11.74
C GLN A 235 25.82 -17.01 12.56
N THR A 236 24.59 -16.86 12.05
CA THR A 236 23.56 -16.15 12.83
C THR A 236 22.16 -16.68 12.56
N ASN A 237 21.54 -17.25 13.60
CA ASN A 237 20.11 -17.54 13.84
C ASN A 237 19.09 -17.21 12.72
N VAL A 238 19.27 -17.76 11.51
CA VAL A 238 18.36 -17.54 10.38
C VAL A 238 17.05 -18.23 10.68
N ALA A 239 15.94 -17.48 10.61
CA ALA A 239 14.60 -18.05 10.67
C ALA A 239 14.43 -19.10 9.56
N VAL A 240 14.29 -20.37 9.97
CA VAL A 240 14.16 -21.56 9.12
C VAL A 240 13.11 -21.39 8.00
N GLY A 241 12.08 -20.58 8.22
CA GLY A 241 10.99 -20.36 7.28
C GLY A 241 11.34 -19.59 6.00
N THR A 242 12.39 -18.76 5.98
CA THR A 242 12.71 -17.90 4.82
C THR A 242 13.60 -18.59 3.78
N VAL A 243 14.31 -19.64 4.19
CA VAL A 243 15.24 -20.39 3.33
C VAL A 243 14.51 -21.26 2.31
N ALA A 244 13.30 -21.73 2.65
CA ALA A 244 12.51 -22.68 1.86
C ALA A 244 12.05 -22.18 0.47
N TYR A 245 12.25 -20.90 0.16
CA TYR A 245 11.88 -20.28 -1.12
C TYR A 245 13.06 -19.58 -1.79
N ALA A 246 14.23 -19.51 -1.13
CA ALA A 246 15.36 -18.74 -1.63
C ALA A 246 15.96 -19.39 -2.88
N ALA A 247 16.31 -18.55 -3.86
CA ALA A 247 16.98 -19.00 -5.06
C ALA A 247 18.42 -19.47 -4.75
N PRO A 248 18.97 -20.45 -5.51
CA PRO A 248 20.33 -20.95 -5.34
C PRO A 248 21.40 -19.85 -5.35
N GLU A 249 21.31 -18.92 -6.31
CA GLU A 249 22.22 -17.78 -6.45
C GLU A 249 22.09 -16.79 -5.30
N GLN A 250 20.89 -16.66 -4.72
CA GLN A 250 20.68 -15.88 -3.52
C GLN A 250 21.46 -16.55 -2.39
N LEU A 251 21.25 -17.84 -2.12
CA LEU A 251 21.92 -18.61 -1.05
C LEU A 251 23.45 -18.70 -1.21
N ALA A 252 23.95 -18.65 -2.45
CA ALA A 252 25.38 -18.67 -2.75
C ALA A 252 26.03 -17.28 -2.70
N GLY A 253 25.27 -16.20 -2.44
CA GLY A 253 25.78 -14.82 -2.45
C GLY A 253 26.28 -14.37 -3.83
N SER A 254 25.75 -14.96 -4.90
CA SER A 254 26.09 -14.62 -6.28
C SER A 254 25.28 -13.41 -6.77
N ASN A 255 25.56 -12.94 -8.00
CA ASN A 255 24.77 -11.86 -8.61
C ASN A 255 23.30 -12.30 -8.79
N ILE A 256 22.38 -11.42 -8.39
CA ILE A 256 20.93 -11.68 -8.36
C ILE A 256 20.24 -10.73 -9.34
N ASP A 257 19.33 -11.29 -10.16
CA ASP A 257 18.41 -10.54 -11.01
C ASP A 257 16.94 -11.00 -10.76
N GLY A 258 16.01 -10.57 -11.62
CA GLY A 258 14.58 -10.93 -11.51
C GLY A 258 14.30 -12.44 -11.53
N ARG A 259 15.23 -13.27 -12.02
CA ARG A 259 15.07 -14.73 -12.08
C ARG A 259 15.16 -15.39 -10.70
N ALA A 260 15.72 -14.70 -9.70
CA ALA A 260 15.67 -15.15 -8.32
C ALA A 260 14.25 -15.04 -7.74
N ASP A 261 13.55 -13.94 -8.03
CA ASP A 261 12.14 -13.78 -7.65
C ASP A 261 11.25 -14.77 -8.43
N GLN A 262 11.58 -15.06 -9.69
CA GLN A 262 10.89 -16.09 -10.48
C GLN A 262 11.04 -17.49 -9.85
N TYR A 263 12.24 -17.86 -9.38
CA TYR A 263 12.44 -19.12 -8.66
C TYR A 263 11.63 -19.16 -7.36
N ALA A 264 11.67 -18.08 -6.58
CA ALA A 264 10.93 -17.99 -5.33
C ALA A 264 9.40 -18.03 -5.55
N LEU A 265 8.92 -17.43 -6.64
CA LEU A 265 7.53 -17.53 -7.08
C LEU A 265 7.17 -18.98 -7.48
N ALA A 266 8.05 -19.70 -8.16
CA ALA A 266 7.84 -21.11 -8.49
C ALA A 266 7.80 -22.00 -7.24
N ALA A 267 8.70 -21.78 -6.27
CA ALA A 267 8.67 -22.48 -4.99
C ALA A 267 7.40 -22.15 -4.19
N THR A 268 6.93 -20.90 -4.27
CA THR A 268 5.67 -20.46 -3.68
C THR A 268 4.49 -21.17 -4.34
N ALA A 269 4.38 -21.15 -5.66
CA ALA A 269 3.32 -21.82 -6.41
C ALA A 269 3.30 -23.34 -6.15
N PHE A 270 4.48 -23.97 -6.03
CA PHE A 270 4.62 -25.37 -5.65
C PHE A 270 3.95 -25.61 -4.29
N HIS A 271 4.29 -24.80 -3.29
CA HIS A 271 3.67 -24.88 -1.97
C HIS A 271 2.16 -24.69 -2.01
N LEU A 272 1.68 -23.69 -2.75
CA LEU A 272 0.23 -23.47 -2.87
C LEU A 272 -0.47 -24.70 -3.45
N LEU A 273 0.11 -25.37 -4.44
CA LEU A 273 -0.47 -26.57 -5.08
C LEU A 273 -0.38 -27.85 -4.26
N THR A 274 0.64 -28.01 -3.42
CA THR A 274 0.94 -29.28 -2.73
C THR A 274 0.72 -29.22 -1.22
N GLY A 275 0.53 -28.02 -0.65
CA GLY A 275 0.42 -27.80 0.78
C GLY A 275 1.76 -27.74 1.52
N MET A 276 2.89 -27.93 0.82
CA MET A 276 4.24 -27.86 1.41
C MET A 276 5.31 -27.34 0.43
N PRO A 277 6.35 -26.63 0.90
CA PRO A 277 7.40 -26.13 0.01
C PRO A 277 8.17 -27.29 -0.66
N PRO A 278 8.83 -27.04 -1.81
CA PRO A 278 9.53 -28.08 -2.57
C PRO A 278 10.62 -28.77 -1.75
N PHE A 279 11.29 -28.03 -0.86
CA PHE A 279 12.27 -28.57 0.07
C PHE A 279 11.89 -28.20 1.49
N CYS A 280 11.67 -29.22 2.32
CA CYS A 280 11.28 -29.08 3.71
C CYS A 280 12.13 -30.00 4.58
N ASN A 281 12.93 -29.42 5.47
CA ASN A 281 13.73 -30.16 6.44
C ASN A 281 13.84 -29.35 7.75
N PRO A 282 13.77 -29.99 8.93
CA PRO A 282 14.01 -29.30 10.20
C PRO A 282 15.39 -28.62 10.30
N ASN A 283 16.38 -29.14 9.57
CA ASN A 283 17.71 -28.54 9.47
C ASN A 283 17.76 -27.53 8.31
N PRO A 284 17.90 -26.21 8.56
CA PRO A 284 17.96 -25.20 7.51
C PRO A 284 19.16 -25.40 6.58
N VAL A 285 20.28 -25.94 7.06
CA VAL A 285 21.46 -26.24 6.23
C VAL A 285 21.14 -27.33 5.19
N ALA A 286 20.31 -28.30 5.56
CA ALA A 286 19.86 -29.32 4.62
C ALA A 286 18.97 -28.70 3.53
N VAL A 287 18.03 -27.82 3.91
CA VAL A 287 17.20 -27.09 2.94
C VAL A 287 18.06 -26.25 1.98
N ILE A 288 19.07 -25.54 2.49
CA ILE A 288 20.02 -24.79 1.65
C ILE A 288 20.71 -25.73 0.66
N SER A 289 21.24 -26.86 1.14
CA SER A 289 21.90 -27.84 0.28
C SER A 289 20.97 -28.36 -0.82
N GLN A 290 19.70 -28.62 -0.50
CA GLN A 290 18.70 -29.09 -1.46
C GLN A 290 18.38 -28.02 -2.51
N HIS A 291 18.20 -26.77 -2.08
CA HIS A 291 18.04 -25.65 -3.01
C HIS A 291 19.25 -25.51 -3.93
N LEU A 292 20.49 -25.71 -3.44
CA LEU A 292 21.70 -25.60 -4.24
C LEU A 292 21.95 -26.78 -5.20
N HIS A 293 21.62 -28.01 -4.80
CA HIS A 293 22.13 -29.22 -5.47
C HIS A 293 21.06 -30.23 -5.91
N ASP A 294 19.96 -30.38 -5.18
CA ASP A 294 19.01 -31.47 -5.41
C ASP A 294 18.01 -31.10 -6.51
N GLU A 295 17.66 -32.04 -7.38
CA GLU A 295 16.58 -31.82 -8.36
C GLU A 295 15.26 -31.47 -7.65
N PRO A 296 14.47 -30.50 -8.18
CA PRO A 296 13.19 -30.17 -7.59
C PRO A 296 12.24 -31.38 -7.69
N PRO A 297 11.48 -31.69 -6.63
CA PRO A 297 10.47 -32.75 -6.70
C PRO A 297 9.38 -32.40 -7.72
N ARG A 298 8.71 -33.42 -8.25
CA ARG A 298 7.62 -33.22 -9.21
C ARG A 298 6.33 -32.88 -8.48
N ILE A 299 5.47 -32.09 -9.12
CA ILE A 299 4.14 -31.82 -8.57
C ILE A 299 3.36 -33.14 -8.53
N SER A 300 3.53 -34.00 -9.54
CA SER A 300 2.88 -35.32 -9.64
C SER A 300 3.16 -36.25 -8.45
N ASP A 301 4.28 -36.07 -7.75
CA ASP A 301 4.65 -36.90 -6.59
C ASP A 301 3.69 -36.67 -5.41
N TYR A 302 3.04 -35.50 -5.38
CA TYR A 302 2.06 -35.09 -4.36
C TYR A 302 0.64 -35.04 -4.91
N ARG A 303 0.47 -34.57 -6.16
CA ARG A 303 -0.81 -34.31 -6.83
C ARG A 303 -0.78 -34.94 -8.23
N PRO A 304 -0.98 -36.27 -8.37
CA PRO A 304 -0.83 -36.98 -9.64
C PRO A 304 -1.68 -36.42 -10.81
N GLU A 305 -2.84 -35.85 -10.51
CA GLU A 305 -3.72 -35.19 -11.48
C GLU A 305 -3.11 -33.93 -12.11
N LEU A 306 -2.05 -33.37 -11.51
CA LEU A 306 -1.34 -32.19 -11.97
C LEU A 306 0.00 -32.52 -12.67
N ALA A 307 0.22 -33.77 -13.09
CA ALA A 307 1.46 -34.19 -13.76
C ALA A 307 1.79 -33.39 -15.04
N HIS A 308 0.79 -32.79 -15.68
CA HIS A 308 0.98 -31.90 -16.84
C HIS A 308 1.75 -30.60 -16.51
N LEU A 309 1.96 -30.28 -15.22
CA LEU A 309 2.72 -29.12 -14.76
C LEU A 309 4.20 -29.44 -14.47
N ASP A 310 4.61 -30.71 -14.40
CA ASP A 310 5.95 -31.12 -13.92
C ASP A 310 7.09 -30.46 -14.71
N ASP A 311 7.01 -30.46 -16.04
CA ASP A 311 8.06 -29.88 -16.90
C ASP A 311 8.22 -28.37 -16.68
N VAL A 312 7.10 -27.66 -16.47
CA VAL A 312 7.09 -26.21 -16.26
C VAL A 312 7.71 -25.87 -14.91
N PHE A 313 7.35 -26.61 -13.85
CA PHE A 313 7.95 -26.44 -12.53
C PHE A 313 9.43 -26.85 -12.49
N CYS A 314 9.80 -27.93 -13.18
CA CYS A 314 11.20 -28.36 -13.32
C CYS A 314 12.06 -27.26 -13.94
N LYS A 315 11.58 -26.63 -15.03
CA LYS A 315 12.25 -25.47 -15.65
C LYS A 315 12.30 -24.27 -14.71
N ALA A 316 11.18 -23.95 -14.06
CA ALA A 316 11.05 -22.78 -13.18
C ALA A 316 11.94 -22.88 -11.92
N LEU A 317 12.19 -24.09 -11.43
CA LEU A 317 13.03 -24.41 -10.28
C LEU A 317 14.44 -24.89 -10.69
N ALA A 318 14.86 -24.65 -11.93
CA ALA A 318 16.21 -25.01 -12.39
C ALA A 318 17.28 -24.29 -11.55
N LYS A 319 18.41 -24.96 -11.29
CA LYS A 319 19.44 -24.41 -10.40
C LYS A 319 20.15 -23.20 -10.98
N ARG A 320 20.41 -23.24 -12.29
CA ARG A 320 21.06 -22.14 -13.00
C ARG A 320 20.00 -21.12 -13.46
N PRO A 321 20.14 -19.82 -13.17
CA PRO A 321 19.17 -18.80 -13.58
C PRO A 321 18.89 -18.78 -15.08
N GLN A 322 19.91 -19.03 -15.92
CA GLN A 322 19.78 -19.07 -17.38
C GLN A 322 18.81 -20.14 -17.91
N ASP A 323 18.63 -21.24 -17.15
CA ASP A 323 17.79 -22.36 -17.57
C ASP A 323 16.31 -22.14 -17.21
N ARG A 324 16.01 -21.05 -16.47
CA ARG A 324 14.66 -20.67 -16.05
C ARG A 324 13.94 -19.81 -17.08
N PHE A 325 12.70 -19.43 -16.75
CA PHE A 325 11.99 -18.38 -17.47
C PHE A 325 12.67 -17.02 -17.23
N GLU A 326 12.78 -16.21 -18.28
CA GLU A 326 13.41 -14.89 -18.20
C GLU A 326 12.61 -13.91 -17.33
N ARG A 327 11.28 -14.05 -17.34
CA ARG A 327 10.34 -13.16 -16.63
C ARG A 327 9.32 -13.99 -15.84
N CYS A 328 8.80 -13.42 -14.75
CA CYS A 328 7.78 -14.06 -13.92
C CYS A 328 6.49 -14.32 -14.71
N ARG A 329 6.04 -13.38 -15.56
CA ARG A 329 4.87 -13.59 -16.43
C ARG A 329 5.08 -14.71 -17.44
N GLY A 330 6.33 -14.96 -17.86
CA GLY A 330 6.65 -16.09 -18.75
C GLY A 330 6.44 -17.44 -18.08
N PHE A 331 6.79 -17.56 -16.80
CA PHE A 331 6.46 -18.73 -15.99
C PHE A 331 4.93 -18.88 -15.82
N SER A 332 4.26 -17.79 -15.47
CA SER A 332 2.79 -17.76 -15.29
C SER A 332 2.03 -18.24 -16.53
N ALA A 333 2.38 -17.68 -17.70
CA ALA A 333 1.78 -18.05 -18.97
C ALA A 333 1.99 -19.54 -19.31
N ALA A 334 3.19 -20.06 -19.07
CA ALA A 334 3.49 -21.48 -19.30
C ALA A 334 2.65 -22.40 -18.40
N VAL A 335 2.38 -22.01 -17.14
CA VAL A 335 1.46 -22.74 -16.27
C VAL A 335 0.04 -22.69 -16.82
N GLY A 336 -0.45 -21.50 -17.19
CA GLY A 336 -1.79 -21.32 -17.77
C GLY A 336 -2.03 -22.15 -19.04
N GLU A 337 -1.05 -22.21 -19.94
CA GLU A 337 -1.11 -23.04 -21.15
C GLU A 337 -1.24 -24.53 -20.83
N ARG A 338 -0.46 -25.03 -19.85
CA ARG A 338 -0.52 -26.44 -19.45
C ARG A 338 -1.84 -26.78 -18.74
N MET A 339 -2.35 -25.88 -17.92
CA MET A 339 -3.66 -26.02 -17.27
C MET A 339 -4.79 -26.14 -18.31
N ALA A 340 -4.76 -25.33 -19.37
CA ALA A 340 -5.74 -25.40 -20.46
C ALA A 340 -5.65 -26.73 -21.24
N GLN A 341 -4.44 -27.24 -21.48
CA GLN A 341 -4.21 -28.52 -22.16
C GLN A 341 -4.64 -29.73 -21.30
N GLY A 342 -4.38 -29.70 -19.98
CA GLY A 342 -4.79 -30.74 -19.04
C GLY A 342 -6.30 -30.97 -18.99
N SER A 343 -7.09 -29.90 -19.14
CA SER A 343 -8.56 -29.97 -19.18
C SER A 343 -9.13 -30.58 -20.46
N THR A 344 -8.35 -30.69 -21.54
CA THR A 344 -8.83 -31.26 -22.82
C THR A 344 -8.71 -32.78 -22.92
N VAL A 345 -8.02 -33.45 -21.98
CA VAL A 345 -7.72 -34.89 -22.06
C VAL A 345 -8.62 -35.75 -21.15
N THR A 346 -9.45 -35.15 -20.29
CA THR A 346 -10.39 -35.88 -19.40
C THR A 346 -11.69 -36.27 -20.12
N GLY A 347 -11.55 -37.18 -21.09
CA GLY A 347 -12.64 -37.65 -21.93
C GLY A 347 -12.72 -39.17 -22.11
N THR A 348 -12.08 -40.02 -21.30
CA THR A 348 -12.47 -41.45 -21.17
C THR A 348 -11.82 -42.09 -19.93
N GLY A 349 -12.62 -42.61 -18.99
CA GLY A 349 -12.12 -43.44 -17.88
C GLY A 349 -11.63 -44.82 -18.36
N PRO A 350 -10.94 -45.59 -17.49
CA PRO A 350 -11.71 -46.30 -16.46
C PRO A 350 -11.13 -46.26 -15.03
N ARG A 351 -12.10 -46.40 -14.13
CA ARG A 351 -12.07 -46.56 -12.67
C ARG A 351 -11.15 -47.70 -12.23
N ALA A 352 -10.17 -47.43 -11.35
CA ALA A 352 -9.41 -48.47 -10.65
C ALA A 352 -9.00 -48.04 -9.22
N GLY A 353 -9.56 -48.74 -8.23
CA GLY A 353 -8.92 -49.20 -6.99
C GLY A 353 -8.26 -48.19 -6.03
N ARG A 354 -8.96 -47.86 -4.93
CA ARG A 354 -8.33 -47.50 -3.64
C ARG A 354 -7.35 -48.61 -3.23
N ARG A 355 -6.05 -48.34 -3.28
CA ARG A 355 -5.03 -49.07 -2.52
C ARG A 355 -4.34 -48.10 -1.58
N THR A 356 -4.58 -48.27 -0.29
CA THR A 356 -3.74 -47.78 0.79
C THR A 356 -2.33 -48.33 0.62
N LEU A 357 -1.35 -47.46 0.38
CA LEU A 357 0.06 -47.76 0.54
C LEU A 357 0.70 -46.66 1.37
N PHE A 358 0.82 -46.93 2.67
CA PHE A 358 1.93 -46.42 3.45
C PHE A 358 3.21 -47.02 2.85
N ALA A 359 4.02 -46.22 2.18
CA ALA A 359 5.38 -46.58 1.80
C ALA A 359 6.33 -45.62 2.53
N GLY A 360 6.91 -46.10 3.63
CA GLY A 360 8.04 -45.44 4.26
C GLY A 360 9.25 -45.53 3.34
N LEU A 361 9.70 -44.39 2.81
CA LEU A 361 10.98 -44.27 2.12
C LEU A 361 12.08 -44.08 3.16
N ASN A 362 12.59 -45.22 3.62
CA ASN A 362 13.84 -45.31 4.36
C ASN A 362 14.97 -45.33 3.31
N HIS A 363 15.47 -44.18 2.88
CA HIS A 363 16.68 -44.13 2.05
C HIS A 363 17.90 -44.42 2.94
N LYS A 364 18.32 -45.69 2.94
CA LYS A 364 19.63 -46.11 3.46
C LYS A 364 20.71 -45.51 2.57
N PHE A 365 21.43 -44.50 3.06
CA PHE A 365 22.70 -44.10 2.49
C PHE A 365 23.72 -45.25 2.65
N SER A 366 24.42 -45.56 1.55
CA SER A 366 25.53 -46.52 1.55
C SER A 366 26.72 -45.95 2.36
N PRO A 367 27.36 -46.75 3.24
CA PRO A 367 28.45 -46.30 4.13
C PRO A 367 29.73 -45.87 3.39
N ARG A 368 29.75 -45.92 2.05
CA ARG A 368 30.88 -45.47 1.22
C ARG A 368 30.84 -43.99 0.83
N THR A 369 29.72 -43.29 1.03
CA THR A 369 29.57 -41.86 0.68
C THR A 369 29.87 -40.90 1.83
N GLN A 370 29.78 -41.37 3.08
CA GLN A 370 30.12 -40.56 4.27
C GLN A 370 31.64 -40.35 4.46
N ALA A 371 32.47 -41.27 3.94
CA ALA A 371 33.93 -41.13 4.01
C ALA A 371 34.49 -40.08 3.02
N ALA A 372 33.82 -39.88 1.88
CA ALA A 372 34.25 -38.90 0.88
C ALA A 372 33.94 -37.46 1.31
N ALA A 373 32.78 -37.23 1.94
CA ALA A 373 32.40 -35.91 2.46
C ALA A 373 33.28 -35.46 3.64
N ALA A 374 33.69 -36.38 4.52
CA ALA A 374 34.58 -36.07 5.64
C ALA A 374 36.01 -35.69 5.18
N LEU A 375 36.50 -36.32 4.10
CA LEU A 375 37.83 -36.03 3.55
C LEU A 375 37.86 -34.64 2.89
N VAL A 376 36.79 -34.26 2.18
CA VAL A 376 36.67 -32.94 1.55
C VAL A 376 36.58 -31.84 2.60
N CYS A 377 35.83 -32.04 3.69
CA CYS A 377 35.79 -31.09 4.80
C CYS A 377 37.14 -30.94 5.51
N ALA A 378 37.90 -32.03 5.70
CA ALA A 378 39.22 -31.98 6.31
C ALA A 378 40.25 -31.22 5.46
N VAL A 379 40.20 -31.38 4.13
CA VAL A 379 41.07 -30.65 3.20
C VAL A 379 40.72 -29.15 3.17
N LEU A 380 39.43 -28.80 3.18
CA LEU A 380 39.00 -27.39 3.20
C LEU A 380 39.38 -26.68 4.51
N ILE A 381 39.33 -27.38 5.65
CA ILE A 381 39.79 -26.85 6.95
C ILE A 381 41.32 -26.66 6.96
N ALA A 382 42.08 -27.57 6.35
CA ALA A 382 43.53 -27.43 6.23
C ALA A 382 43.95 -26.25 5.31
N VAL A 383 43.20 -26.01 4.24
CA VAL A 383 43.41 -24.86 3.34
C VAL A 383 43.06 -23.53 4.05
N ALA A 384 41.98 -23.49 4.82
CA ALA A 384 41.62 -22.30 5.61
C ALA A 384 42.64 -21.99 6.72
N ALA A 385 43.16 -23.02 7.40
CA ALA A 385 44.18 -22.86 8.43
C ALA A 385 45.52 -22.36 7.86
N THR A 386 45.90 -22.81 6.66
CA THR A 386 47.12 -22.36 5.99
C THR A 386 47.01 -20.93 5.44
N TRP A 387 45.82 -20.50 4.99
CA TRP A 387 45.55 -19.11 4.61
C TRP A 387 45.59 -18.13 5.80
N SER A 388 45.10 -18.54 6.98
CA SER A 388 45.10 -17.69 8.18
C SER A 388 46.49 -17.48 8.79
N ILE A 389 47.40 -18.46 8.61
CA ILE A 389 48.79 -18.37 9.08
C ILE A 389 49.63 -17.47 8.16
N LEU A 390 49.33 -17.42 6.86
CA LEU A 390 50.04 -16.57 5.88
C LEU A 390 49.68 -15.09 5.98
N TYR A 391 48.51 -14.74 6.54
CA TYR A 391 48.05 -13.34 6.66
C TYR A 391 48.33 -12.69 8.03
N SER A 392 48.87 -13.44 9.00
CA SER A 392 49.13 -12.93 10.36
C SER A 392 50.53 -12.31 10.55
N PHE A 393 51.28 -12.09 9.47
CA PHE A 393 52.59 -11.44 9.53
C PHE A 393 52.70 -10.30 8.51
N GLN A 394 52.26 -9.09 8.90
CA GLN A 394 52.77 -7.85 8.32
C GLN A 394 52.71 -6.66 9.30
N ALA A 395 53.93 -6.27 9.71
CA ALA A 395 54.51 -4.97 10.08
C ALA A 395 53.71 -3.89 10.85
N ASP A 396 54.33 -3.42 11.93
CA ASP A 396 53.98 -2.24 12.74
C ASP A 396 53.79 -0.94 11.91
N PRO A 397 52.92 -0.02 12.35
CA PRO A 397 52.69 1.24 11.66
C PRO A 397 53.84 2.23 11.88
N VAL A 398 54.39 2.72 10.77
CA VAL A 398 55.33 3.85 10.75
C VAL A 398 54.62 5.15 11.10
N VAL A 399 55.09 5.81 12.17
CA VAL A 399 54.74 7.17 12.57
C VAL A 399 55.26 8.17 11.53
N GLN A 400 54.36 8.98 10.96
CA GLN A 400 54.70 10.17 10.16
C GLN A 400 54.39 11.45 10.97
N PRO A 401 55.23 12.51 10.92
CA PRO A 401 55.04 13.70 11.72
C PRO A 401 53.98 14.66 11.16
N LYS A 402 53.25 15.31 12.07
CA LYS A 402 52.31 16.43 11.82
C LYS A 402 52.97 17.60 11.07
N PRO A 403 52.36 18.11 9.99
CA PRO A 403 52.58 19.48 9.54
C PRO A 403 51.78 20.47 10.39
N ALA A 404 52.41 21.61 10.68
CA ALA A 404 51.93 22.68 11.53
C ALA A 404 50.76 23.48 10.91
N LEU A 405 50.01 24.13 11.79
CA LEU A 405 48.94 25.09 11.53
C LEU A 405 49.31 26.11 10.44
N ALA A 406 48.47 26.21 9.40
CA ALA A 406 48.31 27.41 8.60
C ALA A 406 46.88 27.94 8.79
N ALA A 407 46.78 29.25 8.99
CA ALA A 407 45.61 29.97 9.42
C ALA A 407 44.39 29.80 8.49
N SER A 408 43.22 29.77 9.14
CA SER A 408 41.89 29.78 8.54
C SER A 408 41.68 30.99 7.61
N PRO A 409 41.33 30.82 6.32
CA PRO A 409 40.70 31.87 5.55
C PRO A 409 39.26 32.04 6.03
N ALA A 410 38.89 33.29 6.29
CA ALA A 410 37.57 33.70 6.75
C ALA A 410 36.44 33.11 5.90
N ALA A 411 35.36 32.73 6.58
CA ALA A 411 34.10 32.28 6.00
C ALA A 411 33.63 33.23 4.88
N PRO A 412 33.21 32.72 3.71
CA PRO A 412 32.41 33.54 2.81
C PRO A 412 31.11 33.92 3.53
N ALA A 413 30.83 35.22 3.52
CA ALA A 413 29.70 35.85 4.17
C ALA A 413 28.39 35.12 3.86
N ALA A 414 27.55 35.02 4.88
CA ALA A 414 26.17 34.56 4.77
C ALA A 414 25.49 35.24 3.57
N PRO A 415 24.71 34.51 2.76
CA PRO A 415 23.81 35.18 1.83
C PRO A 415 22.87 36.05 2.66
N THR A 416 22.88 37.34 2.35
CA THR A 416 21.88 38.34 2.75
C THR A 416 20.48 37.71 2.73
N PRO A 417 19.60 37.99 3.71
CA PRO A 417 18.23 37.51 3.65
C PRO A 417 17.56 38.17 2.45
N VAL A 418 17.36 37.39 1.39
CA VAL A 418 16.43 37.76 0.33
C VAL A 418 15.06 37.84 1.00
N ALA A 419 14.43 39.00 0.86
CA ALA A 419 13.12 39.30 1.39
C ALA A 419 12.12 38.17 1.13
N ALA A 420 11.34 37.85 2.16
CA ALA A 420 10.24 36.90 2.06
C ALA A 420 9.17 37.39 1.06
N THR A 421 8.69 36.44 0.25
CA THR A 421 7.49 36.43 -0.64
C THR A 421 7.71 36.86 -2.11
N PRO A 422 7.39 35.97 -3.07
CA PRO A 422 6.12 36.15 -3.80
C PRO A 422 5.34 34.84 -3.99
N ALA A 423 5.41 33.89 -3.05
CA ALA A 423 4.56 32.68 -3.10
C ALA A 423 3.03 33.00 -3.07
N ARG A 424 2.66 34.27 -2.89
CA ARG A 424 1.27 34.77 -2.79
C ARG A 424 0.94 35.85 -3.82
N VAL A 425 1.74 35.97 -4.88
CA VAL A 425 1.53 36.95 -5.95
C VAL A 425 1.06 36.21 -7.20
N LEU A 426 -0.09 36.60 -7.73
CA LEU A 426 -0.68 36.09 -8.96
C LEU A 426 -1.03 37.29 -9.84
N ASP A 427 0.01 37.95 -10.36
CA ASP A 427 -0.09 39.18 -11.13
C ASP A 427 0.57 39.02 -12.50
N GLY A 428 -0.21 39.19 -13.56
CA GLY A 428 0.27 39.13 -14.93
C GLY A 428 -0.62 38.30 -15.85
N THR A 429 -0.11 38.11 -17.06
CA THR A 429 -0.71 37.23 -18.06
C THR A 429 -0.10 35.84 -17.96
N TYR A 430 -0.95 34.81 -17.96
CA TYR A 430 -0.61 33.41 -17.81
C TYR A 430 -1.17 32.60 -18.97
N ARG A 431 -0.36 31.67 -19.47
CA ARG A 431 -0.80 30.59 -20.34
C ARG A 431 -1.10 29.37 -19.47
N LEU A 432 -2.33 28.84 -19.54
CA LEU A 432 -2.72 27.64 -18.82
C LEU A 432 -2.79 26.47 -19.81
N ASP A 433 -1.97 25.45 -19.55
CA ASP A 433 -1.91 24.23 -20.35
C ASP A 433 -2.64 23.09 -19.61
N TYR A 434 -3.77 22.63 -20.17
CA TYR A 434 -4.65 21.60 -19.62
C TYR A 434 -4.32 20.25 -20.25
N ASN A 435 -3.77 19.33 -19.45
CA ASN A 435 -3.37 18.02 -19.94
C ASN A 435 -4.57 17.05 -20.02
N ARG A 436 -5.38 17.19 -21.06
CA ARG A 436 -6.57 16.35 -21.30
C ARG A 436 -6.23 14.86 -21.47
N SER A 437 -5.02 14.54 -21.93
CA SER A 437 -4.53 13.14 -22.00
C SER A 437 -4.36 12.47 -20.63
N LYS A 438 -4.26 13.26 -19.56
CA LYS A 438 -4.20 12.79 -18.16
C LYS A 438 -5.50 13.02 -17.40
N ARG A 439 -6.60 13.30 -18.10
CA ARG A 439 -7.91 13.52 -17.49
C ARG A 439 -8.41 12.23 -16.81
N THR A 440 -9.05 12.40 -15.66
CA THR A 440 -9.72 11.30 -14.95
C THR A 440 -11.19 11.66 -14.69
N THR A 441 -12.05 10.65 -14.63
CA THR A 441 -13.44 10.75 -14.15
C THR A 441 -13.58 9.83 -12.96
N ASN A 442 -13.95 10.36 -11.79
CA ASN A 442 -14.03 9.61 -10.53
C ASN A 442 -12.76 8.78 -10.25
N GLY A 443 -11.59 9.31 -10.62
CA GLY A 443 -10.30 8.64 -10.45
C GLY A 443 -9.93 7.62 -11.53
N THR A 444 -10.82 7.32 -12.48
CA THR A 444 -10.54 6.44 -13.62
C THR A 444 -9.99 7.26 -14.79
N PRO A 445 -8.84 6.89 -15.40
CA PRO A 445 -8.33 7.59 -16.59
C PRO A 445 -9.31 7.50 -17.77
N ILE A 446 -9.60 8.64 -18.39
CA ILE A 446 -10.41 8.70 -19.62
C ILE A 446 -9.53 9.17 -20.79
N ARG A 447 -9.60 8.47 -21.92
CA ARG A 447 -8.82 8.84 -23.11
C ARG A 447 -9.45 10.06 -23.77
N HIS A 448 -8.72 11.16 -23.73
CA HIS A 448 -8.95 12.34 -24.55
C HIS A 448 -7.66 12.77 -25.22
N ASP A 449 -7.79 13.30 -26.43
CA ASP A 449 -6.67 13.70 -27.25
C ASP A 449 -6.33 15.17 -26.99
N GLY A 450 -5.03 15.46 -26.90
CA GLY A 450 -4.50 16.81 -26.94
C GLY A 450 -4.21 17.48 -25.59
N VAL A 451 -3.72 18.70 -25.72
CA VAL A 451 -3.55 19.68 -24.66
C VAL A 451 -4.40 20.86 -25.09
N ASP A 452 -5.31 21.28 -24.22
CA ASP A 452 -6.04 22.54 -24.43
C ASP A 452 -5.24 23.65 -23.77
N THR A 453 -5.17 24.81 -24.42
CA THR A 453 -4.45 25.96 -23.91
C THR A 453 -5.36 27.18 -23.97
N ASN A 454 -5.42 27.94 -22.88
CA ASN A 454 -6.06 29.25 -22.87
C ASN A 454 -5.16 30.28 -22.15
N TRP A 455 -5.56 31.55 -22.25
CA TRP A 455 -4.82 32.67 -21.66
C TRP A 455 -5.66 33.43 -20.66
N TRP A 456 -5.03 33.80 -19.55
CA TRP A 456 -5.68 34.50 -18.44
C TRP A 456 -4.82 35.65 -17.97
N ALA A 457 -5.45 36.79 -17.66
CA ALA A 457 -4.82 37.84 -16.88
C ALA A 457 -5.33 37.77 -15.44
N PHE A 458 -4.42 37.75 -14.48
CA PHE A 458 -4.72 37.78 -13.06
C PHE A 458 -4.16 39.02 -12.40
N HIS A 459 -4.90 39.56 -11.45
CA HIS A 459 -4.44 40.58 -10.52
C HIS A 459 -4.71 40.13 -9.08
N SER A 460 -3.71 40.27 -8.19
CA SER A 460 -3.80 39.80 -6.82
C SER A 460 -3.48 40.89 -5.79
N VAL A 461 -4.17 40.83 -4.65
CA VAL A 461 -3.90 41.68 -3.48
C VAL A 461 -3.88 40.82 -2.22
N CYS A 462 -2.88 41.04 -1.38
CA CYS A 462 -2.78 40.47 -0.05
C CYS A 462 -2.97 41.55 1.01
N THR A 463 -3.87 41.30 1.96
CA THR A 463 -4.05 42.13 3.17
C THR A 463 -3.85 41.29 4.43
N SER A 464 -4.07 41.89 5.60
CA SER A 464 -4.11 41.15 6.88
C SER A 464 -5.19 40.06 6.91
N ASN A 465 -6.27 40.20 6.13
CA ASN A 465 -7.38 39.26 6.09
C ASN A 465 -7.18 38.12 5.06
N GLY A 466 -6.02 38.07 4.41
CA GLY A 466 -5.68 37.05 3.40
C GLY A 466 -5.42 37.65 2.02
N CYS A 467 -5.21 36.77 1.04
CA CYS A 467 -4.98 37.16 -0.35
C CYS A 467 -6.12 36.71 -1.26
N ALA A 468 -6.50 37.58 -2.18
CA ALA A 468 -7.46 37.29 -3.24
C ALA A 468 -6.88 37.72 -4.58
N ALA A 469 -7.33 37.06 -5.65
CA ALA A 469 -7.03 37.44 -7.01
C ALA A 469 -8.31 37.42 -7.85
N THR A 470 -8.35 38.28 -8.86
CA THR A 470 -9.37 38.32 -9.89
C THR A 470 -8.72 37.98 -11.22
N GLY A 471 -9.41 37.17 -12.01
CA GLY A 471 -8.95 36.69 -13.29
C GLY A 471 -9.96 37.00 -14.39
N VAL A 472 -9.46 37.27 -15.59
CA VAL A 472 -10.28 37.27 -16.81
C VAL A 472 -9.59 36.49 -17.91
N GLN A 473 -10.39 35.71 -18.65
CA GLN A 473 -9.93 34.99 -19.82
C GLN A 473 -9.66 35.97 -20.97
N LEU A 474 -8.51 35.82 -21.61
CA LEU A 474 -8.06 36.60 -22.75
C LEU A 474 -8.36 35.85 -24.04
N ASP A 475 -8.48 36.59 -25.14
CA ASP A 475 -8.64 36.03 -26.48
C ASP A 475 -7.43 35.17 -26.87
N ASP A 476 -7.68 33.95 -27.35
CA ASP A 476 -6.64 32.95 -27.66
C ASP A 476 -5.73 33.32 -28.84
N ALA A 477 -6.08 34.33 -29.64
CA ALA A 477 -5.23 34.83 -30.72
C ALA A 477 -4.57 36.16 -30.36
N ASN A 478 -5.34 37.05 -29.74
CA ASN A 478 -4.98 38.41 -29.40
C ASN A 478 -4.98 38.59 -27.88
N HIS A 479 -4.09 37.90 -27.14
CA HIS A 479 -3.95 37.85 -25.67
C HIS A 479 -3.77 39.22 -24.95
N GLN A 480 -4.15 40.32 -25.58
CA GLN A 480 -4.22 41.68 -25.08
C GLN A 480 -5.66 42.12 -24.80
N VAL A 481 -6.68 41.38 -25.26
CA VAL A 481 -8.10 41.70 -25.06
C VAL A 481 -8.84 40.55 -24.38
N ILE A 482 -9.96 40.86 -23.70
CA ILE A 482 -10.84 39.86 -23.08
C ILE A 482 -11.45 38.97 -24.17
N SER A 483 -11.52 37.67 -23.92
CA SER A 483 -12.17 36.73 -24.83
C SER A 483 -13.65 37.09 -24.98
N THR A 484 -14.14 37.15 -26.22
CA THR A 484 -15.59 37.31 -26.49
C THR A 484 -16.29 35.97 -26.67
N ALA A 485 -15.55 34.86 -26.75
CA ALA A 485 -16.11 33.52 -26.72
C ALA A 485 -16.68 33.24 -25.32
N ASP A 486 -17.90 32.69 -25.27
CA ASP A 486 -18.62 32.35 -24.02
C ASP A 486 -18.83 33.50 -23.02
N GLY A 487 -18.77 34.76 -23.49
CA GLY A 487 -19.11 35.95 -22.71
C GLY A 487 -17.98 36.54 -21.88
N GLY A 488 -16.73 36.08 -22.05
CA GLY A 488 -15.56 36.59 -21.33
C GLY A 488 -15.53 36.09 -19.89
N GLN A 489 -15.06 34.86 -19.72
CA GLN A 489 -15.04 34.23 -18.41
C GLN A 489 -14.18 35.00 -17.41
N THR A 490 -14.72 35.15 -16.20
CA THR A 490 -14.04 35.75 -15.07
C THR A 490 -13.96 34.76 -13.94
N ASP A 491 -12.88 34.80 -13.17
CA ASP A 491 -12.74 33.97 -11.98
C ASP A 491 -12.25 34.78 -10.79
N VAL A 492 -12.55 34.29 -9.60
CA VAL A 492 -12.15 34.84 -8.32
C VAL A 492 -11.44 33.77 -7.52
N LEU A 493 -10.17 34.02 -7.20
CA LEU A 493 -9.32 33.09 -6.48
C LEU A 493 -9.00 33.60 -5.08
N ARG A 494 -8.89 32.68 -4.12
CA ARG A 494 -8.35 32.95 -2.78
C ARG A 494 -7.12 32.12 -2.53
N PHE A 495 -6.14 32.69 -1.84
CA PHE A 495 -4.95 31.94 -1.44
C PHE A 495 -5.19 31.22 -0.12
N VAL A 496 -5.36 29.90 -0.18
CA VAL A 496 -5.69 29.04 0.97
C VAL A 496 -4.71 27.87 1.01
N ALA A 497 -4.10 27.63 2.17
CA ALA A 497 -3.22 26.48 2.42
C ALA A 497 -2.08 26.27 1.38
N GLY A 498 -1.57 27.34 0.77
CA GLY A 498 -0.49 27.29 -0.23
C GLY A 498 -0.96 27.20 -1.68
N TYR A 499 -2.27 27.28 -1.93
CA TYR A 499 -2.89 27.18 -3.26
C TYR A 499 -3.74 28.41 -3.56
N TRP A 500 -3.74 28.84 -4.82
CA TRP A 500 -4.78 29.69 -5.37
C TRP A 500 -5.98 28.82 -5.74
N GLN A 501 -7.11 29.03 -5.08
CA GLN A 501 -8.34 28.25 -5.28
C GLN A 501 -9.41 29.13 -5.90
N GLY A 502 -9.90 28.74 -7.07
CA GLY A 502 -11.04 29.37 -7.75
C GLY A 502 -12.36 28.99 -7.11
N ALA A 503 -13.30 29.94 -7.04
CA ALA A 503 -14.65 29.65 -6.59
C ALA A 503 -15.38 28.82 -7.67
N PRO A 504 -16.12 27.74 -7.32
CA PRO A 504 -16.85 26.97 -8.30
C PRO A 504 -17.82 27.83 -9.13
N GLN A 505 -17.54 27.94 -10.43
CA GLN A 505 -18.40 28.62 -11.40
C GLN A 505 -19.37 27.61 -12.00
N GLN A 506 -20.62 28.01 -12.16
CA GLN A 506 -21.65 27.17 -12.77
C GLN A 506 -21.71 27.45 -14.27
N GLU A 507 -21.59 26.40 -15.06
CA GLU A 507 -21.62 26.47 -16.52
C GLU A 507 -22.56 25.42 -17.10
N ARG A 508 -23.06 25.66 -18.32
CA ARG A 508 -23.84 24.68 -19.06
C ARG A 508 -23.03 24.10 -20.20
N VAL A 509 -22.76 22.80 -20.13
CA VAL A 509 -21.93 22.07 -21.09
C VAL A 509 -22.80 21.15 -21.94
N GLY A 510 -22.51 21.06 -23.23
CA GLY A 510 -23.27 20.24 -24.17
C GLY A 510 -22.91 18.75 -24.10
N CYS A 511 -23.92 17.89 -24.02
CA CYS A 511 -23.77 16.44 -24.14
C CYS A 511 -23.39 16.06 -25.58
N ARG A 512 -22.09 15.89 -25.86
CA ARG A 512 -21.61 15.34 -27.15
C ARG A 512 -21.23 13.87 -26.99
N GLN A 513 -21.79 13.00 -27.85
CA GLN A 513 -21.17 11.70 -28.14
C GLN A 513 -20.03 11.92 -29.14
N GLN A 514 -19.01 11.06 -29.16
CA GLN A 514 -17.89 11.13 -30.12
C GLN A 514 -18.44 11.41 -31.53
N ASN A 515 -18.15 12.62 -32.05
CA ASN A 515 -18.54 13.14 -33.36
C ASN A 515 -20.07 13.26 -33.65
N GLY A 516 -20.92 13.40 -32.63
CA GLY A 516 -22.38 13.60 -32.79
C GLY A 516 -22.87 15.03 -32.44
N PRO A 517 -24.09 15.43 -32.90
CA PRO A 517 -24.69 16.71 -32.51
C PRO A 517 -25.00 16.74 -31.00
N VAL A 518 -25.01 17.94 -30.42
CA VAL A 518 -25.36 18.17 -29.00
C VAL A 518 -26.83 17.77 -28.79
N ARG A 519 -27.10 16.77 -27.96
CA ARG A 519 -28.46 16.26 -27.73
C ARG A 519 -29.16 16.89 -26.52
N ALA A 520 -28.39 17.36 -25.54
CA ALA A 520 -28.85 18.06 -24.34
C ALA A 520 -27.69 18.89 -23.76
N THR A 521 -27.97 19.73 -22.77
CA THR A 521 -26.94 20.45 -21.99
C THR A 521 -27.11 20.11 -20.52
N GLN A 522 -26.01 19.90 -19.81
CA GLN A 522 -26.00 19.68 -18.36
C GLN A 522 -25.28 20.82 -17.65
N GLU A 523 -25.61 21.02 -16.37
CA GLU A 523 -24.96 21.96 -15.47
C GLU A 523 -23.72 21.31 -14.85
N GLU A 524 -22.61 22.01 -14.92
CA GLU A 524 -21.34 21.63 -14.32
C GLU A 524 -20.85 22.76 -13.42
N ALA A 525 -20.17 22.40 -12.33
CA ALA A 525 -19.42 23.35 -11.52
C ALA A 525 -17.93 23.17 -11.80
N VAL A 526 -17.27 24.20 -12.29
CA VAL A 526 -15.86 24.20 -12.65
C VAL A 526 -15.07 25.03 -11.63
N SER A 527 -13.98 24.47 -11.10
CA SER A 527 -13.05 25.19 -10.23
C SER A 527 -11.63 24.68 -10.37
N TRP A 528 -10.66 25.55 -10.13
CA TRP A 528 -9.24 25.21 -10.24
C TRP A 528 -8.50 25.41 -8.92
N SER A 529 -7.46 24.60 -8.71
CA SER A 529 -6.52 24.76 -7.61
C SER A 529 -5.10 24.80 -8.17
N LEU A 530 -4.34 25.85 -7.88
CA LEU A 530 -3.02 26.11 -8.44
C LEU A 530 -1.99 26.41 -7.34
N ALA A 531 -0.98 25.55 -7.20
CA ALA A 531 0.14 25.76 -6.27
C ALA A 531 1.34 26.40 -6.98
N PRO A 532 1.90 27.50 -6.44
CA PRO A 532 3.17 28.05 -6.89
C PRO A 532 4.30 27.01 -6.78
N GLN A 533 5.18 26.97 -7.78
CA GLN A 533 6.33 26.09 -7.82
C GLN A 533 7.63 26.90 -7.71
N PRO A 534 8.75 26.28 -7.26
CA PRO A 534 10.05 26.95 -7.19
C PRO A 534 10.55 27.48 -8.53
N ASP A 535 10.09 26.91 -9.65
CA ASP A 535 10.44 27.33 -11.01
C ASP A 535 9.60 28.50 -11.55
N GLY A 536 8.75 29.08 -10.70
CA GLY A 536 7.90 30.24 -11.03
C GLY A 536 6.60 29.89 -11.77
N ARG A 537 6.37 28.61 -12.11
CA ARG A 537 5.07 28.15 -12.65
C ARG A 537 4.08 27.90 -11.52
N LEU A 538 2.79 27.80 -11.86
CA LEU A 538 1.81 27.18 -10.97
C LEU A 538 1.39 25.83 -11.53
N ARG A 539 1.20 24.85 -10.65
CA ARG A 539 0.71 23.52 -11.01
C ARG A 539 -0.49 23.16 -10.15
N GLY A 540 -1.46 22.50 -10.77
CA GLY A 540 -2.54 21.89 -10.02
C GLY A 540 -3.57 21.25 -10.93
N VAL A 541 -4.84 21.42 -10.60
CA VAL A 541 -5.93 20.63 -11.20
C VAL A 541 -7.16 21.50 -11.41
N GLU A 542 -7.76 21.37 -12.57
CA GLU A 542 -9.14 21.77 -12.85
C GLU A 542 -10.08 20.63 -12.45
N THR A 543 -11.12 20.96 -11.70
CA THR A 543 -12.16 20.03 -11.26
C THR A 543 -13.49 20.48 -11.84
N GLU A 544 -14.14 19.60 -12.58
CA GLU A 544 -15.48 19.80 -13.13
C GLU A 544 -16.41 18.81 -12.41
N THR A 545 -17.49 19.30 -11.81
CA THR A 545 -18.47 18.47 -11.10
C THR A 545 -19.80 18.55 -11.81
N VAL A 546 -20.29 17.42 -12.32
CA VAL A 546 -21.57 17.35 -13.01
C VAL A 546 -22.71 17.43 -12.00
N ARG A 547 -23.50 18.51 -12.06
CA ARG A 547 -24.56 18.81 -11.09
C ARG A 547 -25.94 18.29 -11.51
N SER A 548 -26.19 18.20 -12.81
CA SER A 548 -27.45 17.74 -13.39
C SER A 548 -27.27 16.50 -14.27
N ASN A 549 -28.35 15.79 -14.59
CA ASN A 549 -28.26 14.42 -15.13
C ASN A 549 -28.64 14.27 -16.61
N GLU A 550 -28.71 15.37 -17.37
CA GLU A 550 -29.18 15.35 -18.75
C GLU A 550 -28.25 14.55 -19.68
N CYS A 551 -26.95 14.43 -19.35
CA CYS A 551 -26.03 13.53 -20.06
C CYS A 551 -25.83 12.16 -19.37
N GLY A 552 -26.58 11.85 -18.30
CA GLY A 552 -26.45 10.57 -17.56
C GLY A 552 -25.20 10.45 -16.68
N ALA A 553 -24.56 11.58 -16.35
CA ALA A 553 -23.28 11.64 -15.66
C ALA A 553 -23.33 12.40 -14.32
N GLN A 554 -24.53 12.65 -13.76
CA GLN A 554 -24.66 13.41 -12.51
C GLN A 554 -23.82 12.81 -11.38
N GLY A 555 -23.11 13.67 -10.65
CA GLY A 555 -22.20 13.26 -9.58
C GLY A 555 -20.81 12.83 -10.07
N SER A 556 -20.57 12.82 -11.39
CA SER A 556 -19.22 12.61 -11.92
C SER A 556 -18.33 13.81 -11.61
N VAL A 557 -17.12 13.51 -11.15
CA VAL A 557 -16.06 14.49 -10.91
C VAL A 557 -14.94 14.24 -11.92
N LEU A 558 -14.75 15.21 -12.81
CA LEU A 558 -13.69 15.18 -13.81
C LEU A 558 -12.53 16.03 -13.32
N ARG A 559 -11.31 15.52 -13.48
CA ARG A 559 -10.08 16.19 -13.06
C ARG A 559 -9.09 16.26 -14.20
N VAL A 560 -8.60 17.46 -14.48
CA VAL A 560 -7.63 17.74 -15.54
C VAL A 560 -6.40 18.41 -14.92
N PRO A 561 -5.20 17.84 -15.06
CA PRO A 561 -3.98 18.51 -14.60
C PRO A 561 -3.73 19.80 -15.39
N VAL A 562 -3.45 20.90 -14.69
CA VAL A 562 -3.22 22.23 -15.27
C VAL A 562 -1.83 22.75 -14.86
N VAL A 563 -1.13 23.35 -15.82
CA VAL A 563 0.11 24.09 -15.58
C VAL A 563 -0.07 25.52 -16.06
N ALA A 564 0.02 26.49 -15.15
CA ALA A 564 -0.02 27.91 -15.48
C ALA A 564 1.42 28.46 -15.56
N THR A 565 1.75 29.07 -16.70
CA THR A 565 3.06 29.68 -16.94
C THR A 565 2.88 31.17 -17.19
N ARG A 566 3.53 32.01 -16.38
CA ARG A 566 3.51 33.46 -16.59
C ARG A 566 4.22 33.81 -17.90
N VAL A 567 3.57 34.59 -18.76
CA VAL A 567 4.08 34.98 -20.08
C VAL A 567 4.30 36.49 -20.22
N GLY A 568 3.74 37.30 -19.31
CA GLY A 568 3.92 38.75 -19.36
C GLY A 568 3.16 39.47 -18.25
N ASP A 569 3.17 40.80 -18.32
CA ASP A 569 2.38 41.65 -17.44
C ASP A 569 0.91 41.72 -17.90
N ILE A 570 0.05 42.35 -17.11
CA ILE A 570 -1.36 42.55 -17.45
C ILE A 570 -1.42 43.55 -18.62
N PRO A 571 -2.17 43.28 -19.71
CA PRO A 571 -2.28 44.17 -20.85
C PRO A 571 -2.78 45.57 -20.45
N PRO A 572 -2.16 46.65 -20.97
CA PRO A 572 -2.58 48.01 -20.67
C PRO A 572 -3.99 48.28 -21.23
N GLY A 573 -4.90 48.72 -20.37
CA GLY A 573 -6.31 48.98 -20.71
C GLY A 573 -7.29 47.84 -20.36
N LEU A 574 -6.78 46.72 -19.84
CA LEU A 574 -7.62 45.64 -19.31
C LEU A 574 -8.18 46.03 -17.94
N ALA A 575 -9.51 46.12 -17.82
CA ALA A 575 -10.18 46.40 -16.55
C ALA A 575 -10.43 45.09 -15.79
N LEU A 576 -9.55 44.77 -14.84
CA LEU A 576 -9.77 43.69 -13.87
C LEU A 576 -10.56 44.20 -12.67
N ALA A 577 -11.47 43.39 -12.15
CA ALA A 577 -12.16 43.69 -10.90
C ALA A 577 -11.14 43.82 -9.76
N ASP A 578 -11.33 44.80 -8.86
CA ASP A 578 -10.39 45.03 -7.76
C ASP A 578 -10.45 43.90 -6.72
N PRO A 579 -9.39 43.08 -6.55
CA PRO A 579 -9.39 41.98 -5.59
C PRO A 579 -9.45 42.48 -4.13
N ALA A 580 -9.15 43.75 -3.84
CA ALA A 580 -9.29 44.29 -2.49
C ALA A 580 -10.74 44.25 -1.99
N GLN A 581 -11.73 44.43 -2.88
CA GLN A 581 -13.15 44.35 -2.52
C GLN A 581 -13.54 42.96 -2.00
N LEU A 582 -12.85 41.91 -2.44
CA LEU A 582 -13.05 40.53 -2.00
C LEU A 582 -12.48 40.26 -0.60
N VAL A 583 -11.63 41.17 -0.09
CA VAL A 583 -10.93 41.03 1.18
C VAL A 583 -11.41 42.07 2.22
N SER A 584 -12.12 43.14 1.77
CA SER A 584 -12.59 44.27 2.60
C SER A 584 -14.09 44.28 2.93
N ALA A 585 -14.91 43.35 2.44
CA ALA A 585 -16.33 43.31 2.80
C ALA A 585 -16.52 42.98 4.30
N PRO A 586 -17.22 43.82 5.10
CA PRO A 586 -17.54 43.48 6.48
C PRO A 586 -18.42 42.24 6.47
N ALA A 587 -18.11 41.29 7.36
CA ALA A 587 -18.87 40.07 7.49
C ALA A 587 -20.36 40.41 7.66
N ALA A 588 -21.16 40.13 6.62
CA ALA A 588 -22.58 39.85 6.80
C ALA A 588 -22.72 38.91 8.00
N PRO A 589 -23.80 39.00 8.82
CA PRO A 589 -23.98 38.14 9.99
C PRO A 589 -23.61 36.73 9.56
N ALA A 590 -22.56 36.20 10.20
CA ALA A 590 -21.74 35.15 9.61
C ALA A 590 -22.67 34.12 8.99
N LYS A 591 -22.68 34.05 7.65
CA LYS A 591 -23.18 32.83 7.00
C LYS A 591 -22.48 31.72 7.77
N PRO A 592 -23.23 30.77 8.36
CA PRO A 592 -22.64 29.76 9.22
C PRO A 592 -21.40 29.26 8.51
N SER A 593 -20.26 29.35 9.20
CA SER A 593 -18.97 28.97 8.62
C SER A 593 -19.21 27.66 7.88
N PRO A 594 -18.81 27.57 6.60
CA PRO A 594 -19.04 26.36 5.83
C PRO A 594 -18.60 25.18 6.71
N PRO A 595 -19.35 24.07 6.74
CA PRO A 595 -19.09 23.00 7.69
C PRO A 595 -17.64 22.54 7.52
N VAL A 596 -16.74 22.86 8.43
CA VAL A 596 -15.32 22.48 8.34
C VAL A 596 -15.04 21.57 9.52
N LEU A 597 -14.41 20.43 9.28
CA LEU A 597 -14.09 19.47 10.33
C LEU A 597 -13.32 20.16 11.47
N GLY A 598 -13.85 20.06 12.70
CA GLY A 598 -13.36 20.75 13.89
C GLY A 598 -13.82 22.21 14.06
N GLY A 599 -14.57 22.76 13.10
CA GLY A 599 -15.16 24.10 13.15
C GLY A 599 -16.42 24.15 14.02
N VAL A 600 -16.78 25.32 14.53
CA VAL A 600 -17.97 25.50 15.38
C VAL A 600 -19.28 25.34 14.60
N CYS A 601 -20.26 24.69 15.23
CA CYS A 601 -21.61 24.50 14.71
C CYS A 601 -22.64 24.68 15.85
N SER A 602 -23.90 24.96 15.50
CA SER A 602 -24.98 25.19 16.48
C SER A 602 -26.19 24.29 16.32
N ASP A 603 -26.39 23.68 15.15
CA ASP A 603 -27.51 22.78 14.88
C ASP A 603 -27.07 21.32 15.00
N VAL A 604 -27.19 20.76 16.20
CA VAL A 604 -26.77 19.37 16.49
C VAL A 604 -27.45 18.37 15.55
N ASP A 605 -26.73 17.34 15.12
CA ASP A 605 -27.07 16.35 14.08
C ASP A 605 -27.24 16.91 12.66
N LYS A 606 -27.07 18.22 12.44
CA LYS A 606 -27.12 18.75 11.08
C LYS A 606 -25.97 18.16 10.29
N LEU A 607 -26.26 17.65 9.10
CA LEU A 607 -25.24 17.21 8.16
C LEU A 607 -24.81 18.40 7.28
N GLY A 608 -23.51 18.51 7.12
CA GLY A 608 -22.80 19.51 6.35
C GLY A 608 -21.74 18.84 5.47
N TYR A 609 -21.05 19.64 4.67
CA TYR A 609 -19.97 19.13 3.84
C TYR A 609 -18.75 20.04 3.95
N ASP A 610 -17.64 19.45 4.40
CA ASP A 610 -16.36 20.12 4.49
C ASP A 610 -15.63 20.04 3.16
N GLN A 611 -15.63 21.17 2.47
CA GLN A 611 -14.95 21.33 1.18
C GLN A 611 -13.42 21.25 1.31
N THR A 612 -12.87 21.48 2.52
CA THR A 612 -11.43 21.48 2.78
C THR A 612 -10.88 20.07 2.89
N SER A 613 -11.63 19.18 3.57
CA SER A 613 -11.30 17.76 3.70
C SER A 613 -12.01 16.88 2.65
N ASN A 614 -12.97 17.45 1.92
CA ASN A 614 -13.85 16.76 0.98
C ASN A 614 -14.65 15.63 1.65
N GLU A 615 -15.12 15.88 2.88
CA GLU A 615 -15.84 14.91 3.71
C GLU A 615 -17.21 15.45 4.14
N GLN A 616 -18.20 14.57 4.24
CA GLN A 616 -19.46 14.90 4.91
C GLN A 616 -19.16 15.04 6.41
N VAL A 617 -19.69 16.09 7.04
CA VAL A 617 -19.50 16.40 8.46
C VAL A 617 -20.86 16.49 9.15
N VAL A 618 -20.92 16.18 10.44
CA VAL A 618 -22.14 16.28 11.24
C VAL A 618 -21.85 17.17 12.44
N CYS A 619 -22.80 18.02 12.82
CA CYS A 619 -22.65 18.84 14.01
C CYS A 619 -22.83 17.99 15.28
N GLU A 620 -21.73 17.69 15.97
CA GLU A 620 -21.76 16.98 17.25
C GLU A 620 -21.50 17.96 18.39
N GLY A 621 -22.50 18.13 19.26
CA GLY A 621 -22.45 19.12 20.35
C GLY A 621 -22.37 20.55 19.82
N ASN A 622 -21.16 21.12 19.75
CA ASN A 622 -20.91 22.48 19.24
C ASN A 622 -19.83 22.55 18.14
N ALA A 623 -19.41 21.41 17.60
CA ALA A 623 -18.40 21.35 16.53
C ALA A 623 -18.78 20.37 15.42
N TRP A 624 -18.37 20.69 14.19
CA TRP A 624 -18.48 19.82 13.02
C TRP A 624 -17.50 18.65 13.17
N ALA A 625 -18.02 17.47 13.43
CA ALA A 625 -17.28 16.21 13.44
C ALA A 625 -17.46 15.49 12.10
N LYS A 626 -16.70 14.42 11.86
CA LYS A 626 -16.85 13.66 10.62
C LYS A 626 -18.17 12.92 10.64
N ALA A 627 -19.00 13.11 9.61
CA ALA A 627 -20.28 12.43 9.55
C ALA A 627 -20.08 10.91 9.36
N PRO A 628 -20.90 10.08 10.03
CA PRO A 628 -20.99 8.67 9.71
C PRO A 628 -21.55 8.48 8.29
N ILE A 629 -21.28 7.31 7.70
CA ILE A 629 -21.76 6.99 6.36
C ILE A 629 -23.30 6.90 6.41
N THR A 630 -23.96 7.70 5.58
CA THR A 630 -25.43 7.72 5.48
C THR A 630 -25.92 6.96 4.24
N THR A 631 -26.97 6.16 4.42
CA THR A 631 -27.62 5.36 3.40
C THR A 631 -28.77 6.14 2.78
N GLY A 632 -28.44 7.05 1.88
CA GLY A 632 -29.43 7.83 1.13
C GLY A 632 -30.23 8.84 1.97
N VAL A 633 -31.36 9.29 1.41
CA VAL A 633 -32.22 10.32 1.99
C VAL A 633 -33.60 9.75 2.31
N HIS A 634 -34.03 9.84 3.56
CA HIS A 634 -35.30 9.30 4.05
C HIS A 634 -36.07 10.35 4.88
N ALA A 635 -37.40 10.27 4.91
CA ALA A 635 -38.19 11.18 5.76
C ALA A 635 -38.17 10.69 7.22
N ALA A 636 -37.96 11.60 8.17
CA ALA A 636 -38.10 11.26 9.59
C ALA A 636 -39.53 10.75 9.89
N GLY A 637 -39.65 9.65 10.62
CA GLY A 637 -40.89 8.94 10.90
C GLY A 637 -41.33 7.93 9.82
N SER A 638 -40.60 7.81 8.70
CA SER A 638 -40.89 6.78 7.69
C SER A 638 -40.31 5.41 8.07
N SER A 639 -40.88 4.32 7.55
CA SER A 639 -40.44 2.96 7.86
C SER A 639 -39.06 2.65 7.25
N CYS A 640 -38.19 2.03 8.04
CA CYS A 640 -36.89 1.49 7.61
C CYS A 640 -36.88 -0.05 7.53
N ASP A 641 -38.05 -0.71 7.59
CA ASP A 641 -38.19 -2.17 7.55
C ASP A 641 -38.06 -2.69 6.11
N ARG A 642 -36.81 -2.75 5.62
CA ARG A 642 -36.47 -3.27 4.29
C ARG A 642 -35.27 -4.23 4.36
N PRO A 643 -35.20 -5.25 3.48
CA PRO A 643 -34.20 -6.32 3.56
C PRO A 643 -32.75 -5.89 3.30
N ASP A 644 -32.55 -4.68 2.76
CA ASP A 644 -31.28 -4.05 2.38
C ASP A 644 -30.79 -2.98 3.37
N ILE A 645 -31.56 -2.68 4.43
CA ILE A 645 -31.23 -1.64 5.41
C ILE A 645 -30.81 -2.31 6.73
N PRO A 646 -29.52 -2.24 7.12
CA PRO A 646 -29.04 -2.85 8.35
C PRO A 646 -29.64 -2.17 9.60
N VAL A 647 -29.66 -2.90 10.72
CA VAL A 647 -30.04 -2.34 12.02
C VAL A 647 -28.98 -1.31 12.43
N PHE A 648 -29.39 -0.14 12.96
CA PHE A 648 -28.53 1.03 13.19
C PHE A 648 -27.98 1.69 11.91
N ALA A 649 -28.61 1.43 10.75
CA ALA A 649 -28.32 2.21 9.55
C ALA A 649 -28.57 3.69 9.84
N MET A 650 -27.62 4.52 9.42
CA MET A 650 -27.79 5.97 9.44
C MET A 650 -28.19 6.44 8.05
N ALA A 651 -29.01 7.48 7.98
CA ALA A 651 -29.47 8.12 6.75
C ALA A 651 -29.54 9.63 6.94
N THR A 652 -29.76 10.35 5.84
CA THR A 652 -29.98 11.79 5.86
C THR A 652 -31.47 12.10 5.79
N SER A 653 -31.97 12.99 6.63
CA SER A 653 -33.36 13.45 6.52
C SER A 653 -33.52 14.40 5.33
N SER A 654 -34.74 14.55 4.82
CA SER A 654 -35.02 15.50 3.72
C SER A 654 -34.69 16.96 4.06
N ASP A 655 -34.68 17.31 5.35
CA ASP A 655 -34.24 18.59 5.89
C ASP A 655 -32.76 18.61 6.33
N GLY A 656 -31.98 17.57 6.02
CA GLY A 656 -30.51 17.57 6.12
C GLY A 656 -29.94 17.28 7.51
N TYR A 657 -30.61 16.45 8.30
CA TYR A 657 -30.14 15.98 9.61
C TYR A 657 -29.85 14.49 9.58
N LEU A 658 -28.96 14.06 10.47
CA LEU A 658 -28.67 12.66 10.68
C LEU A 658 -29.86 11.97 11.33
N ILE A 659 -30.34 10.90 10.71
CA ILE A 659 -31.41 10.04 11.20
C ILE A 659 -30.91 8.60 11.25
N GLU A 660 -31.42 7.84 12.20
CA GLU A 660 -31.08 6.44 12.42
C GLU A 660 -32.33 5.58 12.36
N CYS A 661 -32.19 4.34 11.89
CA CYS A 661 -33.26 3.36 11.93
C CYS A 661 -33.39 2.80 13.36
N ASP A 662 -34.44 3.20 14.08
CA ASP A 662 -34.73 2.72 15.43
C ASP A 662 -34.91 1.19 15.43
N PRO A 663 -34.11 0.44 16.21
CA PRO A 663 -34.12 -1.03 16.19
C PRO A 663 -35.41 -1.63 16.76
N VAL A 664 -36.17 -0.87 17.57
CA VAL A 664 -37.41 -1.29 18.22
C VAL A 664 -38.62 -0.91 17.36
N THR A 665 -38.70 0.34 16.90
CA THR A 665 -39.88 0.82 16.16
C THR A 665 -39.78 0.61 14.64
N ARG A 666 -38.59 0.29 14.11
CA ARG A 666 -38.31 0.16 12.67
C ARG A 666 -38.72 1.39 11.86
N THR A 667 -38.53 2.56 12.45
CA THR A 667 -38.74 3.86 11.78
C THR A 667 -37.49 4.70 11.84
N TRP A 668 -37.32 5.58 10.85
CA TRP A 668 -36.24 6.55 10.80
C TRP A 668 -36.48 7.66 11.84
N THR A 669 -35.68 7.71 12.89
CA THR A 669 -35.77 8.71 13.98
C THR A 669 -34.55 9.62 13.96
N ARG A 670 -34.62 10.81 14.56
CA ARG A 670 -33.41 11.65 14.72
C ARG A 670 -32.42 10.93 15.63
N HIS A 671 -31.14 11.12 15.33
CA HIS A 671 -30.03 10.46 16.01
C HIS A 671 -29.83 10.99 17.45
N HIS A 672 -30.35 12.19 17.77
CA HIS A 672 -30.51 12.71 19.14
C HIS A 672 -31.90 12.56 19.74
#